data_AF-A0A848LWK8-F1
#
_entry.id   AF-A0A848LWK8-F1
#
_cell.length_a   1.000
_cell.length_b   1.000
_cell.length_c   1.000
_cell.angle_alpha   90.00
_cell.angle_beta   90.00
_cell.angle_gamma   90.00
#
_symmetry.space_group_name_H-M   'P 1'
#
loop_
_entity.id
_entity.type
_entity.pdbx_description
1 polymer ?
#
loop_
_entity_poly.entity_id
_entity_poly.type
_entity_poly.pdbx_seq_one_letter_code
_entity_poly.pdbx_strand_id
1 'polypeptide(L)'
;MIRFPFLPLVLCGFALLFPGPVSAQSEGAPRPGGYTDPRYIEPDLKDESFDPADQPIEDIPDEAETPPPEEEDEPAPGKSTRGAKAPEAVPANGKVPAAGTPAPEPEPVVYQPPPVLSPVLTPRLTDADVMAIWDRWRQARATNDTAAAEAAQTELRKLRAELLATDLEPLSVGFLREAAVRRRAGDTAGAVRLAELAVELSPGLPYARFALAEAYAVAAPGDMSRYVAQAREAFTVLVKDPRYRRPVLANLGALALLAWTATAGVLVALLFARRVRYALHDFHHLLPRVVARWQSALLGLLLLGLPLALGLGAVVVLLVMLGAVALYLTRAERVVAAVLVAGVGLTPLAAGQLARVTAFAGTPAEDVYLLERGGLSAEAAMARVLARQQSRAASFAELAALAHYESRRGMLEEARTHFKAASALRAGDAGLLTRFGNTLVGLGDADGAAQLYAQASQANPALAAPHYNLAQVYRRRAKTLPDSEVGKELDRAATAIASAQELDRTLLAREGPPENRLLLNLLMLSPPLPESEWLPLADGTEAGRQVEAELGRWLLPGVSSGPVAWALPAALAVVLVLWGLSAGRLKAAKVCERCGRAVCVRCDPELGVGSRQCGQCVNVFSRKGLVPQQLRARKQAQVERHQAWAGRLSYAVGALLSGAGHVTSGVPLRGALYAFFFLFALGAVLLHQGVVRAPYGDVPLYLKLVPAVLLLVCVHLLSLRGLRGLRRGE
;
A
#
# COMPACT_ATOMS: atom_id res chain seq x y z
N MET A 1 -0.34 59.34 4.37
CA MET A 1 -1.35 58.50 3.67
C MET A 1 -1.23 57.07 4.18
N ILE A 2 -2.33 56.36 4.42
CA ILE A 2 -2.31 55.01 5.03
C ILE A 2 -2.85 53.98 4.04
N ARG A 3 -2.09 52.90 3.79
CA ARG A 3 -2.57 51.67 3.13
C ARG A 3 -2.51 50.51 4.13
N PHE A 4 -3.64 49.87 4.38
CA PHE A 4 -3.75 48.72 5.30
C PHE A 4 -3.41 47.40 4.59
N PRO A 5 -2.46 46.58 5.09
CA PRO A 5 -2.28 45.20 4.65
C PRO A 5 -3.11 44.24 5.53
N PHE A 6 -4.43 44.24 5.38
CA PHE A 6 -5.32 43.30 6.10
C PHE A 6 -5.52 41.94 5.40
N LEU A 7 -4.89 41.74 4.23
CA LEU A 7 -5.05 40.55 3.39
C LEU A 7 -4.10 39.36 3.71
N PRO A 8 -2.80 39.53 4.09
CA PRO A 8 -1.88 38.40 4.21
C PRO A 8 -2.20 37.47 5.41
N LEU A 9 -2.78 38.03 6.47
CA LEU A 9 -3.10 37.29 7.71
C LEU A 9 -4.21 36.24 7.54
N VAL A 10 -4.96 36.26 6.43
CA VAL A 10 -5.92 35.21 6.05
C VAL A 10 -5.29 34.14 5.16
N LEU A 11 -4.23 34.48 4.41
CA LEU A 11 -3.56 33.57 3.47
C LEU A 11 -2.56 32.62 4.15
N CYS A 12 -1.98 32.98 5.29
CA CYS A 12 -1.09 32.08 6.05
C CYS A 12 -1.78 30.77 6.50
N GLY A 13 -3.12 30.73 6.54
CA GLY A 13 -3.88 29.49 6.80
C GLY A 13 -3.83 28.45 5.66
N PHE A 14 -3.47 28.85 4.44
CA PHE A 14 -3.36 27.94 3.28
C PHE A 14 -1.93 27.45 3.00
N ALA A 15 -0.90 28.10 3.56
CA ALA A 15 0.50 27.72 3.37
C ALA A 15 0.85 26.34 3.98
N LEU A 16 0.06 25.86 4.94
CA LEU A 16 0.22 24.55 5.59
C LEU A 16 -0.37 23.37 4.77
N LEU A 17 -0.84 23.60 3.54
CA LEU A 17 -1.37 22.56 2.64
C LEU A 17 -0.41 22.18 1.50
N PHE A 18 0.79 22.75 1.46
CA PHE A 18 1.85 22.36 0.52
C PHE A 18 3.06 21.81 1.29
N PRO A 19 3.46 20.55 1.08
CA PRO A 19 4.81 20.13 1.44
C PRO A 19 5.78 20.83 0.48
N GLY A 20 6.59 21.75 1.01
CA GLY A 20 7.86 22.08 0.36
C GLY A 20 8.72 20.80 0.27
N PRO A 21 9.67 20.72 -0.68
CA PRO A 21 10.50 19.53 -0.84
C PRO A 21 11.39 19.33 0.38
N VAL A 22 10.95 18.49 1.32
CA VAL A 22 11.76 18.03 2.43
C VAL A 22 12.84 17.12 1.84
N SER A 23 14.04 17.65 1.70
CA SER A 23 15.24 16.88 1.38
C SER A 23 15.55 15.94 2.55
N ALA A 24 15.00 14.73 2.50
CA ALA A 24 15.26 13.70 3.49
C ALA A 24 16.76 13.34 3.46
N GLN A 25 17.47 13.67 4.54
CA GLN A 25 18.83 13.16 4.77
C GLN A 25 18.73 11.68 5.13
N SER A 26 18.88 10.82 4.13
CA SER A 26 19.03 9.38 4.32
C SER A 26 20.46 9.06 4.75
N GLU A 27 20.68 8.90 6.06
CA GLU A 27 21.93 8.32 6.56
C GLU A 27 21.98 6.82 6.25
N GLY A 28 23.14 6.30 5.86
CA GLY A 28 23.49 4.88 6.04
C GLY A 28 23.04 3.86 4.99
N ALA A 29 23.37 4.05 3.71
CA ALA A 29 23.45 2.93 2.75
C ALA A 29 24.66 3.11 1.78
N PRO A 30 25.46 2.07 1.48
CA PRO A 30 26.62 2.20 0.60
C PRO A 30 26.24 2.44 -0.87
N ARG A 31 27.05 3.21 -1.60
CA ARG A 31 26.88 3.46 -3.04
C ARG A 31 27.71 2.48 -3.89
N PRO A 32 27.10 1.72 -4.80
CA PRO A 32 27.73 1.35 -6.07
C PRO A 32 27.92 2.61 -6.94
N GLY A 33 28.94 2.62 -7.79
CA GLY A 33 29.33 3.83 -8.53
C GLY A 33 28.59 4.05 -9.87
N GLY A 34 28.51 5.32 -10.27
CA GLY A 34 28.58 5.75 -11.68
C GLY A 34 27.45 5.38 -12.64
N TYR A 35 26.39 6.18 -12.67
CA TYR A 35 25.57 6.34 -13.89
C TYR A 35 25.10 7.80 -14.02
N THR A 36 25.37 8.44 -15.16
CA THR A 36 25.06 9.85 -15.44
C THR A 36 23.85 9.98 -16.36
N ASP A 37 22.94 10.91 -16.06
CA ASP A 37 21.73 11.19 -16.85
C ASP A 37 22.06 12.12 -18.05
N PRO A 38 21.92 11.68 -19.31
CA PRO A 38 22.41 12.43 -20.47
C PRO A 38 21.36 13.41 -21.00
N ARG A 39 21.14 14.54 -20.30
CA ARG A 39 20.24 15.62 -20.76
C ARG A 39 20.84 17.02 -20.54
N TYR A 40 20.74 17.85 -21.58
CA TYR A 40 21.26 19.22 -21.72
C TYR A 40 22.79 19.37 -21.79
N ILE A 41 23.32 19.31 -23.02
CA ILE A 41 24.38 20.22 -23.48
C ILE A 41 23.94 20.73 -24.86
N GLU A 42 23.84 22.06 -25.02
CA GLU A 42 23.73 22.71 -26.33
C GLU A 42 25.15 23.07 -26.83
N PRO A 43 25.39 23.11 -28.15
CA PRO A 43 26.72 23.37 -28.68
C PRO A 43 27.07 24.86 -28.61
N ASP A 44 28.31 25.18 -28.24
CA ASP A 44 28.92 26.48 -28.55
C ASP A 44 30.24 26.25 -29.29
N LEU A 45 30.53 27.12 -30.24
CA LEU A 45 31.66 27.04 -31.17
C LEU A 45 32.72 28.07 -30.80
N LYS A 46 33.98 27.65 -30.74
CA LYS A 46 35.12 28.48 -31.14
C LYS A 46 36.35 27.65 -31.49
N ASP A 47 37.05 28.14 -32.49
CA ASP A 47 38.38 27.72 -32.91
C ASP A 47 39.43 28.13 -31.87
N GLU A 48 40.55 27.41 -31.83
CA GLU A 48 41.86 28.03 -32.10
C GLU A 48 42.87 26.96 -32.55
N SER A 49 43.89 27.40 -33.28
CA SER A 49 44.76 26.57 -34.14
C SER A 49 46.15 26.28 -33.55
N PHE A 50 46.73 25.12 -33.86
CA PHE A 50 48.06 25.05 -34.53
C PHE A 50 48.36 23.67 -35.15
N ASP A 51 49.42 23.60 -35.96
CA ASP A 51 49.77 22.48 -36.88
C ASP A 51 51.21 21.91 -36.58
N PRO A 52 51.97 21.17 -37.44
CA PRO A 52 52.31 19.77 -37.14
C PRO A 52 53.83 19.39 -37.20
N ALA A 53 54.16 18.19 -36.69
CA ALA A 53 55.39 17.38 -36.91
C ALA A 53 55.27 16.06 -36.09
N ASP A 54 55.83 14.88 -36.42
CA ASP A 54 56.72 14.43 -37.51
C ASP A 54 56.40 12.95 -37.91
N GLN A 55 56.90 12.49 -39.07
CA GLN A 55 57.09 11.07 -39.43
C GLN A 55 58.44 10.86 -40.11
N PRO A 56 59.09 9.70 -39.92
CA PRO A 56 59.27 8.71 -41.00
C PRO A 56 58.90 7.28 -40.54
N ILE A 57 58.49 6.28 -41.34
CA ILE A 57 58.81 5.84 -42.73
C ILE A 57 60.14 5.06 -42.85
N GLU A 58 60.02 3.73 -43.00
CA GLU A 58 60.94 2.71 -43.57
C GLU A 58 60.31 1.32 -43.28
N ASP A 59 60.43 0.24 -44.07
CA ASP A 59 60.38 0.09 -45.54
C ASP A 59 59.98 -1.38 -45.90
N ILE A 60 59.72 -1.73 -47.17
CA ILE A 60 59.28 -3.10 -47.62
C ILE A 60 60.21 -3.62 -48.76
N PRO A 61 60.46 -4.95 -48.90
CA PRO A 61 59.88 -5.67 -50.06
C PRO A 61 59.59 -7.19 -49.90
N ASP A 62 58.91 -7.75 -50.92
CA ASP A 62 58.59 -9.16 -51.23
C ASP A 62 59.84 -10.00 -51.66
N GLU A 63 59.84 -11.26 -52.15
CA GLU A 63 58.87 -12.30 -52.61
C GLU A 63 59.57 -13.71 -52.45
N ALA A 64 59.24 -14.95 -52.92
CA ALA A 64 58.26 -15.60 -53.82
C ALA A 64 58.23 -17.17 -53.63
N GLU A 65 57.64 -17.89 -54.59
CA GLU A 65 57.82 -19.33 -54.99
C GLU A 65 57.01 -20.50 -54.33
N THR A 66 56.76 -21.53 -55.16
CA THR A 66 55.85 -22.71 -55.04
C THR A 66 56.26 -23.80 -56.11
N PRO A 67 55.59 -24.96 -56.36
CA PRO A 67 54.56 -25.75 -55.61
C PRO A 67 54.93 -27.26 -55.31
N PRO A 68 54.29 -28.35 -55.86
CA PRO A 68 53.54 -29.38 -55.08
C PRO A 68 54.01 -30.85 -55.40
N PRO A 69 53.22 -31.97 -55.33
CA PRO A 69 51.88 -32.31 -54.75
C PRO A 69 52.03 -33.31 -53.56
N GLU A 70 51.14 -34.21 -53.09
CA GLU A 70 49.88 -34.91 -53.50
C GLU A 70 48.90 -34.90 -52.28
N GLU A 71 47.55 -34.96 -52.35
CA GLU A 71 46.54 -35.71 -53.14
C GLU A 71 46.36 -37.19 -52.67
N GLU A 72 45.15 -37.75 -52.46
CA GLU A 72 43.76 -37.24 -52.69
C GLU A 72 42.69 -37.88 -51.73
N ASP A 73 41.43 -37.46 -51.91
CA ASP A 73 40.24 -37.54 -51.04
C ASP A 73 39.47 -38.89 -50.88
N GLU A 74 38.42 -38.86 -50.03
CA GLU A 74 37.27 -39.79 -50.01
C GLU A 74 36.32 -39.59 -51.25
N PRO A 75 35.03 -40.03 -51.34
CA PRO A 75 34.22 -40.94 -50.51
C PRO A 75 33.31 -41.93 -51.31
N ALA A 76 32.34 -42.51 -50.57
CA ALA A 76 30.99 -42.87 -51.01
C ALA A 76 30.73 -44.28 -51.61
N PRO A 77 29.48 -44.82 -51.52
CA PRO A 77 29.30 -46.27 -51.35
C PRO A 77 28.41 -46.99 -52.37
N GLY A 78 28.59 -48.32 -52.42
CA GLY A 78 27.47 -49.26 -52.49
C GLY A 78 27.10 -49.84 -53.86
N LYS A 79 27.11 -51.17 -53.94
CA LYS A 79 26.18 -51.98 -54.75
C LYS A 79 26.16 -53.43 -54.29
N SER A 80 25.12 -54.15 -54.69
CA SER A 80 24.88 -55.55 -54.34
C SER A 80 25.64 -56.52 -55.25
N THR A 81 25.96 -57.70 -54.71
CA THR A 81 26.23 -58.91 -55.51
C THR A 81 25.39 -60.08 -54.99
N ARG A 82 25.03 -61.00 -55.89
CA ARG A 82 23.98 -61.99 -55.68
C ARG A 82 24.44 -63.39 -56.11
N GLY A 83 25.00 -64.12 -55.14
CA GLY A 83 25.04 -65.59 -55.12
C GLY A 83 26.01 -66.34 -56.05
N ALA A 84 26.27 -67.58 -55.62
CA ALA A 84 26.47 -68.81 -56.41
C ALA A 84 27.83 -69.54 -56.32
N LYS A 85 27.74 -70.74 -55.71
CA LYS A 85 28.47 -72.01 -55.98
C LYS A 85 29.96 -72.17 -55.59
N ALA A 86 30.19 -73.27 -54.85
CA ALA A 86 31.45 -74.03 -54.76
C ALA A 86 31.53 -75.08 -55.92
N PRO A 87 32.61 -75.88 -56.08
CA PRO A 87 33.08 -76.93 -55.13
C PRO A 87 34.58 -76.72 -54.72
N GLU A 88 35.40 -77.62 -54.14
CA GLU A 88 35.38 -79.10 -54.02
C GLU A 88 36.20 -79.65 -52.80
N ALA A 89 36.50 -80.97 -52.77
CA ALA A 89 37.03 -81.83 -51.68
C ALA A 89 38.36 -81.37 -50.99
N VAL A 90 38.69 -81.64 -49.70
CA VAL A 90 38.56 -82.82 -48.79
C VAL A 90 39.64 -83.90 -49.09
N PRO A 91 40.53 -84.32 -48.14
CA PRO A 91 40.14 -85.23 -47.05
C PRO A 91 40.87 -85.21 -45.67
N ALA A 92 40.08 -85.57 -44.64
CA ALA A 92 40.32 -86.48 -43.50
C ALA A 92 41.56 -86.41 -42.57
N ASN A 93 41.29 -86.35 -41.24
CA ASN A 93 41.44 -87.54 -40.37
C ASN A 93 40.78 -87.40 -38.97
N GLY A 94 40.51 -88.54 -38.30
CA GLY A 94 40.10 -88.61 -36.87
C GLY A 94 38.70 -89.18 -36.57
N LYS A 95 38.59 -90.07 -35.56
CA LYS A 95 37.35 -90.74 -35.07
C LYS A 95 37.29 -90.65 -33.53
N VAL A 96 36.20 -90.17 -32.90
CA VAL A 96 35.09 -90.94 -32.23
C VAL A 96 35.54 -91.67 -30.93
N PRO A 97 34.77 -91.72 -29.80
CA PRO A 97 33.33 -91.41 -29.57
C PRO A 97 32.93 -90.50 -28.36
N ALA A 98 31.74 -89.89 -28.50
CA ALA A 98 30.64 -89.68 -27.52
C ALA A 98 30.86 -89.27 -26.04
N ALA A 99 30.21 -88.15 -25.66
CA ALA A 99 29.63 -87.89 -24.34
C ALA A 99 28.32 -87.08 -24.50
N GLY A 100 27.44 -87.11 -23.48
CA GLY A 100 26.02 -86.75 -23.57
C GLY A 100 25.64 -85.34 -24.06
N THR A 101 24.43 -85.24 -24.63
CA THR A 101 23.76 -83.97 -24.98
C THR A 101 23.45 -83.15 -23.72
N PRO A 102 23.92 -81.90 -23.60
CA PRO A 102 23.43 -80.97 -22.58
C PRO A 102 21.95 -80.63 -22.82
N ALA A 103 21.22 -80.29 -21.76
CA ALA A 103 19.95 -79.59 -21.93
C ALA A 103 20.21 -78.23 -22.64
N PRO A 104 19.25 -77.67 -23.40
CA PRO A 104 19.41 -76.34 -23.95
C PRO A 104 19.69 -75.35 -22.83
N GLU A 105 20.75 -74.55 -22.98
CA GLU A 105 21.02 -73.44 -22.08
C GLU A 105 19.79 -72.51 -22.08
N PRO A 106 19.35 -71.99 -20.92
CA PRO A 106 18.29 -71.00 -20.91
C PRO A 106 18.77 -69.80 -21.74
N GLU A 107 17.90 -69.29 -22.62
CA GLU A 107 18.24 -68.15 -23.47
C GLU A 107 18.86 -67.03 -22.62
N PRO A 108 19.99 -66.44 -23.04
CA PRO A 108 20.70 -65.46 -22.23
C PRO A 108 19.75 -64.31 -21.95
N VAL A 109 19.32 -64.19 -20.69
CA VAL A 109 18.37 -63.16 -20.25
C VAL A 109 18.96 -61.82 -20.64
N VAL A 110 18.39 -61.22 -21.68
CA VAL A 110 18.84 -59.93 -22.20
C VAL A 110 18.57 -58.92 -21.10
N TYR A 111 19.63 -58.60 -20.37
CA TYR A 111 19.59 -57.69 -19.24
C TYR A 111 19.42 -56.27 -19.79
N GLN A 112 18.17 -55.96 -20.14
CA GLN A 112 17.70 -54.61 -20.48
C GLN A 112 18.25 -53.68 -19.38
N PRO A 113 19.16 -52.74 -19.71
CA PRO A 113 19.68 -51.84 -18.69
C PRO A 113 18.48 -51.09 -18.08
N PRO A 114 18.38 -51.01 -16.75
CA PRO A 114 17.20 -50.48 -16.08
C PRO A 114 16.89 -49.08 -16.64
N PRO A 115 15.62 -48.79 -17.01
CA PRO A 115 15.29 -47.65 -17.84
C PRO A 115 15.72 -46.35 -17.13
N VAL A 116 16.65 -45.63 -17.77
CA VAL A 116 17.29 -44.44 -17.19
C VAL A 116 16.21 -43.43 -16.84
N LEU A 117 16.01 -43.20 -15.53
CA LEU A 117 15.04 -42.22 -15.06
C LEU A 117 15.36 -40.85 -15.66
N SER A 118 14.33 -40.23 -16.23
CA SER A 118 14.37 -38.81 -16.54
C SER A 118 14.70 -38.04 -15.24
N PRO A 119 15.78 -37.24 -15.20
CA PRO A 119 16.17 -36.53 -14.01
C PRO A 119 15.11 -35.49 -13.64
N VAL A 120 14.90 -35.27 -12.34
CA VAL A 120 14.08 -34.14 -11.90
C VAL A 120 14.91 -32.88 -12.06
N LEU A 121 14.42 -31.98 -12.91
CA LEU A 121 15.10 -30.73 -13.24
C LEU A 121 14.70 -29.65 -12.24
N THR A 122 15.67 -28.86 -11.78
CA THR A 122 15.41 -27.66 -10.98
C THR A 122 15.76 -26.40 -11.75
N PRO A 123 14.87 -25.40 -11.81
CA PRO A 123 15.11 -24.18 -12.58
C PRO A 123 16.08 -23.28 -11.81
N ARG A 124 17.37 -23.36 -12.17
CA ARG A 124 18.41 -22.43 -11.70
C ARG A 124 18.27 -21.07 -12.40
N LEU A 125 17.30 -20.27 -11.99
CA LEU A 125 17.09 -18.91 -12.53
C LEU A 125 17.18 -17.84 -11.43
N THR A 126 18.09 -16.91 -11.65
CA THR A 126 18.29 -15.68 -10.88
C THR A 126 17.33 -14.59 -11.35
N ASP A 127 17.17 -13.51 -10.59
CA ASP A 127 16.40 -12.34 -11.05
C ASP A 127 17.10 -11.60 -12.21
N ALA A 128 18.41 -11.78 -12.41
CA ALA A 128 19.14 -11.29 -13.58
C ALA A 128 18.71 -12.00 -14.87
N ASP A 129 18.43 -13.31 -14.84
CA ASP A 129 17.94 -14.07 -16.01
C ASP A 129 16.56 -13.57 -16.45
N VAL A 130 15.67 -13.30 -15.49
CA VAL A 130 14.35 -12.71 -15.73
C VAL A 130 14.48 -11.32 -16.35
N MET A 131 15.39 -10.50 -15.82
CA MET A 131 15.66 -9.16 -16.33
C MET A 131 16.31 -9.17 -17.73
N ALA A 132 17.12 -10.17 -18.07
CA ALA A 132 17.68 -10.32 -19.41
C ALA A 132 16.58 -10.56 -20.47
N ILE A 133 15.56 -11.35 -20.15
CA ILE A 133 14.41 -11.58 -21.05
C ILE A 133 13.57 -10.31 -21.20
N TRP A 134 13.34 -9.58 -20.10
CA TRP A 134 12.69 -8.27 -20.13
C TRP A 134 13.49 -7.27 -20.98
N ASP A 135 14.82 -7.30 -20.94
CA ASP A 135 15.67 -6.39 -21.69
C ASP A 135 15.74 -6.73 -23.18
N ARG A 136 15.68 -8.02 -23.55
CA ARG A 136 15.40 -8.44 -24.94
C ARG A 136 14.06 -7.90 -25.43
N TRP A 137 13.00 -7.95 -24.60
CA TRP A 137 11.72 -7.34 -24.93
C TRP A 137 11.82 -5.81 -25.09
N ARG A 138 12.55 -5.11 -24.20
CA ARG A 138 12.78 -3.66 -24.31
C ARG A 138 13.51 -3.29 -25.60
N GLN A 139 14.52 -4.07 -26.02
CA GLN A 139 15.25 -3.87 -27.26
C GLN A 139 14.36 -4.14 -28.49
N ALA A 140 13.67 -5.28 -28.54
CA ALA A 140 12.74 -5.62 -29.63
C ALA A 140 11.64 -4.56 -29.80
N ARG A 141 11.09 -4.05 -28.69
CA ARG A 141 10.15 -2.92 -28.69
C ARG A 141 10.77 -1.62 -29.21
N ALA A 142 12.05 -1.38 -28.99
CA ALA A 142 12.75 -0.18 -29.49
C ALA A 142 13.10 -0.28 -30.99
N THR A 143 13.36 -1.47 -31.52
CA THR A 143 13.60 -1.73 -32.96
C THR A 143 12.31 -1.99 -33.76
N ASN A 144 11.15 -2.05 -33.10
CA ASN A 144 9.87 -2.50 -33.65
C ASN A 144 9.83 -3.96 -34.14
N ASP A 145 10.72 -4.82 -33.65
CA ASP A 145 10.63 -6.26 -33.89
C ASP A 145 9.49 -6.87 -33.06
N THR A 146 8.37 -7.13 -33.73
CA THR A 146 7.19 -7.75 -33.10
C THR A 146 7.40 -9.22 -32.77
N ALA A 147 8.21 -9.95 -33.56
CA ALA A 147 8.41 -11.38 -33.39
C ALA A 147 9.29 -11.67 -32.17
N ALA A 148 10.42 -10.98 -32.03
CA ALA A 148 11.27 -11.07 -30.83
C ALA A 148 10.53 -10.55 -29.58
N ALA A 149 9.69 -9.52 -29.71
CA ALA A 149 8.85 -9.05 -28.62
C ALA A 149 7.82 -10.11 -28.17
N GLU A 150 7.13 -10.79 -29.08
CA GLU A 150 6.15 -11.84 -28.73
C GLU A 150 6.81 -13.13 -28.22
N ALA A 151 8.01 -13.47 -28.73
CA ALA A 151 8.83 -14.54 -28.18
C ALA A 151 9.21 -14.28 -26.71
N ALA A 152 9.75 -13.09 -26.39
CA ALA A 152 10.13 -12.72 -25.03
C ALA A 152 8.93 -12.66 -24.06
N GLN A 153 7.75 -12.21 -24.52
CA GLN A 153 6.51 -12.26 -23.72
C GLN A 153 6.08 -13.71 -23.40
N THR A 154 6.23 -14.62 -24.36
CA THR A 154 5.93 -16.05 -24.20
C THR A 154 6.94 -16.72 -23.25
N GLU A 155 8.21 -16.34 -23.34
CA GLU A 155 9.28 -16.79 -22.44
C GLU A 155 9.04 -16.33 -20.99
N LEU A 156 8.63 -15.07 -20.76
CA LEU A 156 8.27 -14.57 -19.42
C LEU A 156 7.07 -15.33 -18.80
N ARG A 157 6.04 -15.65 -19.59
CA ARG A 157 4.90 -16.49 -19.12
C ARG A 157 5.38 -17.86 -18.67
N LYS A 158 6.21 -18.52 -19.49
CA LYS A 158 6.79 -19.83 -19.21
C LYS A 158 7.66 -19.79 -17.96
N LEU A 159 8.59 -18.84 -17.87
CA LEU A 159 9.46 -18.63 -16.72
C LEU A 159 8.67 -18.46 -15.42
N ARG A 160 7.64 -17.62 -15.43
CA ARG A 160 6.77 -17.39 -14.26
C ARG A 160 6.14 -18.70 -13.75
N ALA A 161 5.68 -19.55 -14.67
CA ALA A 161 5.12 -20.85 -14.32
C ALA A 161 6.20 -21.82 -13.80
N GLU A 162 7.37 -21.89 -14.44
CA GLU A 162 8.48 -22.76 -14.02
C GLU A 162 9.04 -22.37 -12.65
N LEU A 163 9.05 -21.09 -12.27
CA LEU A 163 9.41 -20.61 -10.93
C LEU A 163 8.27 -20.67 -9.89
N LEU A 164 7.03 -21.00 -10.28
CA LEU A 164 5.82 -20.77 -9.46
C LEU A 164 5.74 -19.34 -8.88
N ALA A 165 6.20 -18.34 -9.63
CA ALA A 165 6.14 -16.95 -9.18
C ALA A 165 4.68 -16.46 -9.27
N THR A 166 4.10 -16.06 -8.14
CA THR A 166 2.68 -15.63 -8.09
C THR A 166 2.45 -14.39 -8.94
N ASP A 167 3.35 -13.42 -8.83
CA ASP A 167 3.33 -12.14 -9.54
C ASP A 167 4.75 -11.76 -9.98
N LEU A 168 4.87 -11.05 -11.11
CA LEU A 168 6.08 -10.34 -11.53
C LEU A 168 5.81 -8.82 -11.59
N GLU A 169 5.38 -8.20 -10.47
CA GLU A 169 4.79 -6.85 -10.49
C GLU A 169 5.63 -5.77 -11.20
N PRO A 170 6.99 -5.71 -11.06
CA PRO A 170 7.79 -4.70 -11.75
C PRO A 170 7.66 -4.77 -13.28
N LEU A 171 7.62 -5.98 -13.85
CA LEU A 171 7.48 -6.17 -15.31
C LEU A 171 6.06 -5.86 -15.74
N SER A 172 5.06 -6.32 -15.00
CA SER A 172 3.66 -6.00 -15.24
C SER A 172 3.41 -4.50 -15.24
N VAL A 173 3.97 -3.74 -14.29
CA VAL A 173 3.92 -2.26 -14.31
C VAL A 173 4.62 -1.67 -15.54
N GLY A 174 5.70 -2.28 -16.01
CA GLY A 174 6.35 -1.94 -17.28
C GLY A 174 5.42 -2.11 -18.49
N PHE A 175 4.77 -3.28 -18.62
CA PHE A 175 3.78 -3.56 -19.66
C PHE A 175 2.58 -2.62 -19.60
N LEU A 176 2.09 -2.25 -18.40
CA LEU A 176 1.00 -1.28 -18.24
C LEU A 176 1.38 0.13 -18.68
N ARG A 177 2.64 0.55 -18.48
CA ARG A 177 3.14 1.83 -19.00
C ARG A 177 3.15 1.83 -20.53
N GLU A 178 3.58 0.73 -21.15
CA GLU A 178 3.57 0.60 -22.61
C GLU A 178 2.15 0.49 -23.18
N ALA A 179 1.24 -0.23 -22.51
CA ALA A 179 -0.18 -0.25 -22.84
C ALA A 179 -0.77 1.17 -22.85
N ALA A 180 -0.41 2.00 -21.87
CA ALA A 180 -0.83 3.40 -21.81
C ALA A 180 -0.20 4.28 -22.91
N VAL A 181 0.99 3.96 -23.41
CA VAL A 181 1.60 4.61 -24.59
C VAL A 181 0.83 4.22 -25.86
N ARG A 182 0.65 2.92 -26.13
CA ARG A 182 -0.14 2.41 -27.28
C ARG A 182 -1.55 2.98 -27.31
N ARG A 183 -2.22 3.03 -26.16
CA ARG A 183 -3.56 3.62 -26.00
C ARG A 183 -3.63 5.11 -26.37
N ARG A 184 -2.56 5.88 -26.14
CA ARG A 184 -2.45 7.29 -26.57
C ARG A 184 -2.14 7.43 -28.06
N ALA A 185 -1.46 6.46 -28.65
CA ALA A 185 -1.16 6.39 -30.08
C ALA A 185 -2.32 5.82 -30.93
N GLY A 186 -3.44 5.42 -30.31
CA GLY A 186 -4.61 4.85 -30.99
C GLY A 186 -4.59 3.33 -31.16
N ASP A 187 -3.48 2.65 -30.81
CA ASP A 187 -3.39 1.19 -30.80
C ASP A 187 -4.12 0.61 -29.56
N THR A 188 -5.45 0.61 -29.63
CA THR A 188 -6.33 0.06 -28.58
C THR A 188 -6.16 -1.45 -28.44
N ALA A 189 -5.96 -2.18 -29.55
CA ALA A 189 -5.80 -3.62 -29.56
C ALA A 189 -4.49 -4.06 -28.90
N GLY A 190 -3.36 -3.43 -29.21
CA GLY A 190 -2.08 -3.68 -28.55
C GLY A 190 -2.05 -3.20 -27.11
N ALA A 191 -2.74 -2.09 -26.79
CA ALA A 191 -2.94 -1.67 -25.40
C ALA A 191 -3.71 -2.71 -24.56
N VAL A 192 -4.75 -3.33 -25.13
CA VAL A 192 -5.47 -4.44 -24.49
C VAL A 192 -4.54 -5.65 -24.31
N ARG A 193 -3.85 -6.13 -25.35
CA ARG A 193 -2.96 -7.30 -25.26
C ARG A 193 -1.87 -7.15 -24.18
N LEU A 194 -1.25 -5.97 -24.07
CA LEU A 194 -0.24 -5.70 -23.03
C LEU A 194 -0.84 -5.59 -21.62
N ALA A 195 -2.09 -5.10 -21.48
CA ALA A 195 -2.79 -5.07 -20.21
C ALA A 195 -3.30 -6.46 -19.78
N GLU A 196 -3.70 -7.32 -20.74
CA GLU A 196 -4.01 -8.73 -20.52
C GLU A 196 -2.75 -9.47 -20.03
N LEU A 197 -1.61 -9.32 -20.72
CA LEU A 197 -0.32 -9.87 -20.27
C LEU A 197 0.08 -9.39 -18.86
N ALA A 198 -0.12 -8.12 -18.52
CA ALA A 198 0.18 -7.60 -17.18
C ALA A 198 -0.70 -8.22 -16.09
N VAL A 199 -1.94 -8.61 -16.40
CA VAL A 199 -2.85 -9.34 -15.49
C VAL A 199 -2.52 -10.83 -15.45
N GLU A 200 -2.02 -11.42 -16.54
CA GLU A 200 -1.52 -12.80 -16.57
C GLU A 200 -0.24 -12.96 -15.74
N LEU A 201 0.71 -12.01 -15.86
CA LEU A 201 1.98 -12.02 -15.13
C LEU A 201 1.85 -11.55 -13.67
N SER A 202 0.84 -10.73 -13.36
CA SER A 202 0.52 -10.29 -11.98
C SER A 202 -0.98 -10.30 -11.68
N PRO A 203 -1.62 -11.48 -11.52
CA PRO A 203 -3.04 -11.57 -11.22
C PRO A 203 -3.41 -10.99 -9.84
N GLY A 204 -2.43 -10.87 -8.93
CA GLY A 204 -2.52 -10.28 -7.60
C GLY A 204 -2.19 -8.78 -7.54
N LEU A 205 -2.02 -8.10 -8.69
CA LEU A 205 -1.80 -6.65 -8.77
C LEU A 205 -3.11 -5.91 -9.12
N PRO A 206 -3.78 -5.21 -8.18
CA PRO A 206 -5.06 -4.52 -8.44
C PRO A 206 -5.00 -3.55 -9.62
N TYR A 207 -3.88 -2.85 -9.76
CA TYR A 207 -3.69 -1.80 -10.75
C TYR A 207 -3.60 -2.32 -12.19
N ALA A 208 -3.15 -3.57 -12.39
CA ALA A 208 -3.21 -4.23 -13.69
C ALA A 208 -4.65 -4.47 -14.13
N ARG A 209 -5.51 -4.93 -13.22
CA ARG A 209 -6.93 -5.17 -13.48
C ARG A 209 -7.71 -3.88 -13.71
N PHE A 210 -7.39 -2.80 -12.97
CA PHE A 210 -7.94 -1.48 -13.25
C PHE A 210 -7.52 -0.94 -14.63
N ALA A 211 -6.24 -1.05 -14.99
CA ALA A 211 -5.75 -0.59 -16.30
C ALA A 211 -6.30 -1.43 -17.47
N LEU A 212 -6.53 -2.74 -17.27
CA LEU A 212 -7.22 -3.61 -18.22
C LEU A 212 -8.71 -3.23 -18.35
N ALA A 213 -9.38 -2.89 -17.25
CA ALA A 213 -10.75 -2.38 -17.30
C ALA A 213 -10.84 -1.06 -18.11
N GLU A 214 -9.90 -0.13 -17.92
CA GLU A 214 -9.80 1.08 -18.77
C GLU A 214 -9.54 0.72 -20.24
N ALA A 215 -8.64 -0.23 -20.53
CA ALA A 215 -8.32 -0.65 -21.89
C ALA A 215 -9.54 -1.25 -22.62
N TYR A 216 -10.29 -2.13 -21.94
CA TYR A 216 -11.55 -2.68 -22.46
C TYR A 216 -12.62 -1.59 -22.65
N ALA A 217 -12.78 -0.66 -21.70
CA ALA A 217 -13.76 0.41 -21.82
C ALA A 217 -13.48 1.37 -23.01
N VAL A 218 -12.21 1.53 -23.38
CA VAL A 218 -11.80 2.30 -24.57
C VAL A 218 -11.92 1.48 -25.86
N ALA A 219 -11.55 0.20 -25.85
CA ALA A 219 -11.57 -0.65 -27.04
C ALA A 219 -12.98 -1.14 -27.44
N ALA A 220 -13.86 -1.37 -26.47
CA ALA A 220 -15.20 -1.92 -26.65
C ALA A 220 -16.19 -1.33 -25.62
N PRO A 221 -16.54 -0.03 -25.71
CA PRO A 221 -17.35 0.66 -24.69
C PRO A 221 -18.75 0.04 -24.46
N GLY A 222 -19.29 -0.66 -25.46
CA GLY A 222 -20.56 -1.41 -25.34
C GLY A 222 -20.47 -2.70 -24.53
N ASP A 223 -19.29 -3.32 -24.40
CA ASP A 223 -19.10 -4.51 -23.56
C ASP A 223 -18.83 -4.11 -22.11
N MET A 224 -19.90 -3.65 -21.46
CA MET A 224 -19.88 -3.33 -20.03
C MET A 224 -19.48 -4.52 -19.16
N SER A 225 -19.68 -5.75 -19.63
CA SER A 225 -19.44 -6.96 -18.85
C SER A 225 -17.95 -7.14 -18.55
N ARG A 226 -17.07 -7.00 -19.56
CA ARG A 226 -15.62 -7.23 -19.42
C ARG A 226 -14.97 -6.21 -18.49
N TYR A 227 -15.23 -4.92 -18.65
CA TYR A 227 -14.59 -3.90 -17.80
C TYR A 227 -15.18 -3.83 -16.39
N VAL A 228 -16.48 -4.06 -16.20
CA VAL A 228 -17.06 -4.16 -14.85
C VAL A 228 -16.54 -5.41 -14.12
N ALA A 229 -16.38 -6.54 -14.80
CA ALA A 229 -15.78 -7.75 -14.21
C ALA A 229 -14.33 -7.52 -13.75
N GLN A 230 -13.47 -6.91 -14.58
CA GLN A 230 -12.10 -6.61 -14.17
C GLN A 230 -12.02 -5.53 -13.08
N ALA A 231 -12.88 -4.50 -13.11
CA ALA A 231 -12.94 -3.51 -12.04
C ALA A 231 -13.39 -4.13 -10.70
N ARG A 232 -14.40 -5.03 -10.73
CA ARG A 232 -14.83 -5.79 -9.55
C ARG A 232 -13.69 -6.63 -9.00
N GLU A 233 -12.97 -7.36 -9.85
CA GLU A 233 -11.86 -8.20 -9.42
C GLU A 233 -10.66 -7.38 -8.92
N ALA A 234 -10.40 -6.20 -9.49
CA ALA A 234 -9.42 -5.24 -8.98
C ALA A 234 -9.74 -4.84 -7.53
N PHE A 235 -11.00 -4.52 -7.22
CA PHE A 235 -11.43 -4.27 -5.83
C PHE A 235 -11.36 -5.53 -4.95
N THR A 236 -11.70 -6.71 -5.48
CA THR A 236 -11.57 -7.98 -4.75
C THR A 236 -10.13 -8.26 -4.32
N VAL A 237 -9.15 -8.06 -5.20
CA VAL A 237 -7.72 -8.20 -4.86
C VAL A 237 -7.28 -7.09 -3.91
N LEU A 238 -7.65 -5.83 -4.15
CA LEU A 238 -7.32 -4.68 -3.29
C LEU A 238 -7.76 -4.88 -1.82
N VAL A 239 -8.92 -5.53 -1.60
CA VAL A 239 -9.49 -5.78 -0.27
C VAL A 239 -8.96 -7.08 0.36
N LYS A 240 -8.69 -8.12 -0.43
CA LYS A 240 -8.16 -9.40 0.06
C LYS A 240 -6.68 -9.33 0.45
N ASP A 241 -5.88 -8.50 -0.22
CA ASP A 241 -4.42 -8.48 -0.08
C ASP A 241 -3.94 -7.48 1.00
N PRO A 242 -3.25 -7.92 2.08
CA PRO A 242 -2.64 -7.06 3.10
C PRO A 242 -1.86 -5.87 2.57
N ARG A 243 -1.08 -6.06 1.50
CA ARG A 243 -0.15 -5.07 0.96
C ARG A 243 -0.87 -3.86 0.36
N TYR A 244 -2.10 -4.06 -0.12
CA TYR A 244 -2.92 -3.02 -0.72
C TYR A 244 -4.05 -2.53 0.22
N ARG A 245 -4.65 -3.38 1.06
CA ARG A 245 -5.69 -2.93 2.01
C ARG A 245 -5.15 -1.99 3.09
N ARG A 246 -3.95 -2.25 3.62
CA ARG A 246 -3.39 -1.49 4.75
C ARG A 246 -3.12 -0.01 4.41
N PRO A 247 -2.48 0.36 3.27
CA PRO A 247 -2.36 1.76 2.84
C PRO A 247 -3.70 2.49 2.65
N VAL A 248 -4.73 1.82 2.12
CA VAL A 248 -6.07 2.41 1.94
C VAL A 248 -6.70 2.76 3.29
N LEU A 249 -6.62 1.85 4.27
CA LEU A 249 -7.09 2.09 5.64
C LEU A 249 -6.30 3.23 6.31
N ALA A 250 -4.98 3.28 6.15
CA ALA A 250 -4.12 4.34 6.68
C ALA A 250 -4.54 5.72 6.13
N ASN A 251 -4.78 5.81 4.81
CA ASN A 251 -5.17 7.05 4.15
C ASN A 251 -6.55 7.53 4.59
N LEU A 252 -7.54 6.65 4.69
CA LEU A 252 -8.89 7.00 5.13
C LEU A 252 -8.91 7.41 6.62
N GLY A 253 -8.14 6.73 7.48
CA GLY A 253 -7.98 7.09 8.88
C GLY A 253 -7.26 8.43 9.07
N ALA A 254 -6.17 8.67 8.35
CA ALA A 254 -5.45 9.95 8.38
C ALA A 254 -6.34 11.12 7.91
N LEU A 255 -7.13 10.93 6.85
CA LEU A 255 -8.11 11.91 6.39
C LEU A 255 -9.20 12.19 7.43
N ALA A 256 -9.69 11.17 8.15
CA ALA A 256 -10.67 11.35 9.23
C ALA A 256 -10.09 12.14 10.42
N LEU A 257 -8.85 11.85 10.82
CA LEU A 257 -8.15 12.58 11.89
C LEU A 257 -7.87 14.03 11.49
N LEU A 258 -7.40 14.28 10.26
CA LEU A 258 -7.18 15.62 9.73
C LEU A 258 -8.48 16.43 9.61
N ALA A 259 -9.57 15.80 9.14
CA ALA A 259 -10.88 16.42 9.10
C ALA A 259 -11.40 16.78 10.51
N TRP A 260 -11.12 15.94 11.52
CA TRP A 260 -11.45 16.23 12.91
C TRP A 260 -10.66 17.43 13.47
N THR A 261 -9.34 17.45 13.32
CA THR A 261 -8.49 18.55 13.83
C THR A 261 -8.81 19.87 13.14
N ALA A 262 -9.01 19.86 11.82
CA ALA A 262 -9.46 21.04 11.07
C ALA A 262 -10.86 21.52 11.51
N THR A 263 -11.81 20.59 11.73
CA THR A 263 -13.15 20.92 12.25
C THR A 263 -13.07 21.56 13.64
N ALA A 264 -12.30 20.97 14.55
CA ALA A 264 -12.08 21.50 15.88
C ALA A 264 -11.46 22.90 15.85
N GLY A 265 -10.41 23.08 15.05
CA GLY A 265 -9.71 24.36 14.86
C GLY A 265 -10.65 25.47 14.40
N VAL A 266 -11.35 25.26 13.28
CA VAL A 266 -12.21 26.30 12.71
C VAL A 266 -13.44 26.58 13.58
N LEU A 267 -14.06 25.56 14.19
CA LEU A 267 -15.25 25.77 15.03
C LEU A 267 -14.92 26.49 16.35
N VAL A 268 -13.80 26.15 17.00
CA VAL A 268 -13.34 26.89 18.20
C VAL A 268 -12.95 28.32 17.83
N ALA A 269 -12.23 28.54 16.73
CA ALA A 269 -11.88 29.88 16.26
C ALA A 269 -13.13 30.74 15.94
N LEU A 270 -14.14 30.14 15.30
CA LEU A 270 -15.40 30.80 14.98
C LEU A 270 -16.22 31.16 16.22
N LEU A 271 -16.30 30.25 17.21
CA LEU A 271 -16.95 30.50 18.50
C LEU A 271 -16.19 31.56 19.31
N PHE A 272 -14.86 31.52 19.30
CA PHE A 272 -14.00 32.52 19.92
C PHE A 272 -14.25 33.91 19.31
N ALA A 273 -14.08 34.07 18.00
CA ALA A 273 -14.27 35.34 17.30
C ALA A 273 -15.68 35.93 17.51
N ARG A 274 -16.72 35.08 17.57
CA ARG A 274 -18.11 35.48 17.83
C ARG A 274 -18.37 35.96 19.26
N ARG A 275 -17.56 35.55 20.24
CA ARG A 275 -17.83 35.76 21.68
C ARG A 275 -16.74 36.54 22.44
N VAL A 276 -15.51 36.63 21.93
CA VAL A 276 -14.36 37.28 22.61
C VAL A 276 -14.65 38.72 23.04
N ARG A 277 -15.48 39.47 22.30
CA ARG A 277 -15.89 40.83 22.68
C ARG A 277 -16.65 40.94 24.02
N TYR A 278 -17.28 39.86 24.50
CA TYR A 278 -17.92 39.81 25.82
C TYR A 278 -16.92 39.44 26.91
N ALA A 279 -15.96 38.56 26.61
CA ALA A 279 -14.83 38.26 27.49
C ALA A 279 -13.99 39.52 27.75
N LEU A 280 -13.64 40.28 26.71
CA LEU A 280 -12.88 41.54 26.84
C LEU A 280 -13.69 42.65 27.54
N HIS A 281 -15.03 42.64 27.43
CA HIS A 281 -15.90 43.55 28.18
C HIS A 281 -15.82 43.30 29.69
N ASP A 282 -15.87 42.03 30.12
CA ASP A 282 -15.82 41.70 31.54
C ASP A 282 -14.40 41.68 32.11
N PHE A 283 -13.38 41.43 31.27
CA PHE A 283 -11.96 41.62 31.59
C PHE A 283 -11.63 43.09 31.91
N HIS A 284 -12.22 44.05 31.17
CA HIS A 284 -12.10 45.48 31.48
C HIS A 284 -12.57 45.83 32.91
N HIS A 285 -13.51 45.07 33.48
CA HIS A 285 -13.96 45.25 34.87
C HIS A 285 -13.02 44.67 35.93
N LEU A 286 -11.92 44.01 35.54
CA LEU A 286 -10.86 43.55 36.45
C LEU A 286 -9.74 44.59 36.64
N LEU A 287 -9.75 45.67 35.85
CA LEU A 287 -8.70 46.68 35.80
C LEU A 287 -9.15 48.01 36.45
N PRO A 288 -8.21 48.87 36.90
CA PRO A 288 -8.54 50.17 37.46
C PRO A 288 -9.35 51.05 36.49
N ARG A 289 -10.26 51.86 37.02
CA ARG A 289 -11.18 52.73 36.24
C ARG A 289 -10.50 53.73 35.30
N VAL A 290 -9.20 53.97 35.48
CA VAL A 290 -8.37 54.85 34.64
C VAL A 290 -8.02 54.21 33.29
N VAL A 291 -8.02 52.88 33.19
CA VAL A 291 -7.63 52.14 31.97
C VAL A 291 -8.72 52.27 30.91
N ALA A 292 -8.35 52.77 29.72
CA ALA A 292 -9.27 52.89 28.60
C ALA A 292 -9.67 51.50 28.06
N ARG A 293 -10.92 51.36 27.61
CA ARG A 293 -11.47 50.08 27.10
C ARG A 293 -10.64 49.43 25.98
N TRP A 294 -9.98 50.24 25.16
CA TRP A 294 -9.10 49.74 24.09
C TRP A 294 -7.78 49.18 24.62
N GLN A 295 -7.21 49.78 25.68
CA GLN A 295 -6.00 49.29 26.35
C GLN A 295 -6.26 47.94 27.03
N SER A 296 -7.37 47.83 27.76
CA SER A 296 -7.78 46.56 28.37
C SER A 296 -8.12 45.48 27.33
N ALA A 297 -8.68 45.86 26.18
CA ALA A 297 -8.94 44.94 25.08
C ALA A 297 -7.64 44.45 24.41
N LEU A 298 -6.68 45.35 24.18
CA LEU A 298 -5.36 45.03 23.63
C LEU A 298 -4.56 44.10 24.56
N LEU A 299 -4.52 44.41 25.86
CA LEU A 299 -3.88 43.55 26.87
C LEU A 299 -4.54 42.16 26.93
N GLY A 300 -5.88 42.11 26.94
CA GLY A 300 -6.61 40.85 26.93
C GLY A 300 -6.33 40.01 25.67
N LEU A 301 -6.24 40.64 24.49
CA LEU A 301 -5.88 39.95 23.25
C LEU A 301 -4.42 39.47 23.24
N LEU A 302 -3.48 40.25 23.79
CA LEU A 302 -2.07 39.87 23.91
C LEU A 302 -1.88 38.66 24.84
N LEU A 303 -2.56 38.65 25.99
CA LEU A 303 -2.55 37.51 26.92
C LEU A 303 -3.18 36.26 26.28
N LEU A 304 -4.24 36.40 25.49
CA LEU A 304 -4.87 35.29 24.77
C LEU A 304 -4.05 34.79 23.56
N GLY A 305 -3.19 35.64 22.99
CA GLY A 305 -2.25 35.28 21.93
C GLY A 305 -0.97 34.60 22.44
N LEU A 306 -0.64 34.75 23.72
CA LEU A 306 0.60 34.24 24.31
C LEU A 306 0.86 32.73 24.08
N PRO A 307 -0.13 31.81 24.16
CA PRO A 307 0.12 30.39 23.90
C PRO A 307 0.53 30.09 22.45
N LEU A 308 0.07 30.91 21.49
CA LEU A 308 0.45 30.81 20.08
C LEU A 308 1.86 31.41 19.86
N ALA A 309 2.15 32.55 20.49
CA ALA A 309 3.46 33.21 20.39
C ALA A 309 4.60 32.42 21.06
N LEU A 310 4.31 31.69 22.14
CA LEU A 310 5.24 30.78 22.81
C LEU A 310 5.23 29.35 22.21
N GLY A 311 4.44 29.11 21.16
CA GLY A 311 4.41 27.81 20.47
C GLY A 311 3.92 26.64 21.32
N LEU A 312 3.02 26.85 22.30
CA LEU A 312 2.59 25.83 23.28
C LEU A 312 1.68 24.71 22.70
N GLY A 313 1.69 24.50 21.39
CA GLY A 313 0.90 23.48 20.71
C GLY A 313 -0.56 23.87 20.45
N ALA A 314 -1.13 23.28 19.39
CA ALA A 314 -2.48 23.61 18.95
C ALA A 314 -3.55 23.29 20.01
N VAL A 315 -3.37 22.24 20.82
CA VAL A 315 -4.36 21.86 21.84
C VAL A 315 -4.45 22.91 22.96
N VAL A 316 -3.32 23.46 23.41
CA VAL A 316 -3.30 24.53 24.42
C VAL A 316 -3.94 25.81 23.87
N VAL A 317 -3.64 26.18 22.61
CA VAL A 317 -4.30 27.31 21.94
C VAL A 317 -5.83 27.13 21.91
N LEU A 318 -6.32 25.95 21.50
CA LEU A 318 -7.76 25.68 21.45
C LEU A 318 -8.43 25.67 22.84
N LEU A 319 -7.75 25.13 23.87
CA LEU A 319 -8.23 25.14 25.25
C LEU A 319 -8.31 26.57 25.82
N VAL A 320 -7.30 27.41 25.57
CA VAL A 320 -7.32 28.83 25.99
C VAL A 320 -8.40 29.62 25.24
N MET A 321 -8.54 29.43 23.93
CA MET A 321 -9.61 30.05 23.14
C MET A 321 -10.99 29.64 23.65
N LEU A 322 -11.23 28.35 23.89
CA LEU A 322 -12.49 27.85 24.45
C LEU A 322 -12.75 28.41 25.86
N GLY A 323 -11.75 28.37 26.74
CA GLY A 323 -11.88 28.82 28.13
C GLY A 323 -12.18 30.31 28.27
N ALA A 324 -11.54 31.13 27.43
CA ALA A 324 -11.78 32.57 27.36
C ALA A 324 -13.25 32.91 27.02
N VAL A 325 -13.93 32.08 26.21
CA VAL A 325 -15.32 32.33 25.80
C VAL A 325 -16.38 31.43 26.45
N ALA A 326 -15.99 30.42 27.24
CA ALA A 326 -16.88 29.41 27.80
C ALA A 326 -18.08 29.98 28.60
N LEU A 327 -17.88 31.08 29.35
CA LEU A 327 -18.94 31.75 30.10
C LEU A 327 -20.04 32.36 29.19
N TYR A 328 -19.70 32.68 27.94
CA TYR A 328 -20.54 33.36 26.96
C TYR A 328 -21.14 32.41 25.90
N LEU A 329 -20.84 31.11 26.02
CA LEU A 329 -21.32 30.04 25.15
C LEU A 329 -22.51 29.30 25.78
N THR A 330 -23.47 28.96 24.92
CA THR A 330 -24.58 28.05 25.26
C THR A 330 -24.07 26.66 25.66
N ARG A 331 -24.91 25.87 26.34
CA ARG A 331 -24.57 24.50 26.74
C ARG A 331 -24.16 23.65 25.53
N ALA A 332 -24.90 23.75 24.41
CA ALA A 332 -24.61 23.01 23.19
C ALA A 332 -23.30 23.45 22.52
N GLU A 333 -23.02 24.75 22.42
CA GLU A 333 -21.75 25.24 21.84
C GLU A 333 -20.55 24.78 22.67
N ARG A 334 -20.67 24.79 24.01
CA ARG A 334 -19.63 24.28 24.92
C ARG A 334 -19.37 22.80 24.76
N VAL A 335 -20.41 21.97 24.80
CA VAL A 335 -20.24 20.51 24.72
C VAL A 335 -19.65 20.10 23.37
N VAL A 336 -20.13 20.67 22.26
CA VAL A 336 -19.56 20.40 20.92
C VAL A 336 -18.10 20.84 20.83
N ALA A 337 -17.75 22.05 21.31
CA ALA A 337 -16.37 22.52 21.31
C ALA A 337 -15.45 21.67 22.21
N ALA A 338 -15.92 21.29 23.40
CA ALA A 338 -15.16 20.45 24.33
C ALA A 338 -14.91 19.04 23.79
N VAL A 339 -15.92 18.41 23.17
CA VAL A 339 -15.76 17.11 22.49
C VAL A 339 -14.75 17.21 21.34
N LEU A 340 -14.87 18.24 20.49
CA LEU A 340 -13.93 18.47 19.40
C LEU A 340 -12.48 18.62 19.90
N VAL A 341 -12.25 19.49 20.90
CA VAL A 341 -10.91 19.73 21.46
C VAL A 341 -10.35 18.52 22.21
N ALA A 342 -11.17 17.78 22.97
CA ALA A 342 -10.75 16.52 23.57
C ALA A 342 -10.31 15.51 22.49
N GLY A 343 -11.07 15.42 21.39
CA GLY A 343 -10.69 14.58 20.24
C GLY A 343 -9.37 15.00 19.58
N VAL A 344 -9.02 16.30 19.53
CA VAL A 344 -7.67 16.74 19.10
C VAL A 344 -6.60 16.20 20.04
N GLY A 345 -6.83 16.24 21.36
CA GLY A 345 -5.93 15.63 22.36
C GLY A 345 -5.76 14.11 22.19
N LEU A 346 -6.76 13.41 21.63
CA LEU A 346 -6.68 11.98 21.32
C LEU A 346 -6.02 11.68 19.95
N THR A 347 -5.83 12.67 19.06
CA THR A 347 -5.32 12.37 17.70
C THR A 347 -3.89 11.81 17.61
N PRO A 348 -2.91 12.15 18.49
CA PRO A 348 -1.60 11.47 18.49
C PRO A 348 -1.75 9.97 18.74
N LEU A 349 -2.50 9.58 19.78
CA LEU A 349 -2.77 8.18 20.10
C LEU A 349 -3.53 7.50 18.95
N ALA A 350 -4.59 8.12 18.42
CA ALA A 350 -5.39 7.54 17.35
C ALA A 350 -4.57 7.33 16.05
N ALA A 351 -3.67 8.25 15.72
CA ALA A 351 -2.75 8.11 14.59
C ALA A 351 -1.66 7.06 14.84
N GLY A 352 -1.09 7.01 16.05
CA GLY A 352 -0.13 5.96 16.43
C GLY A 352 -0.75 4.57 16.41
N GLN A 353 -1.98 4.42 16.87
CA GLN A 353 -2.74 3.18 16.77
C GLN A 353 -3.08 2.82 15.31
N LEU A 354 -3.47 3.79 14.49
CA LEU A 354 -3.70 3.60 13.06
C LEU A 354 -2.44 3.11 12.36
N ALA A 355 -1.30 3.80 12.54
CA ALA A 355 -0.02 3.41 12.00
C ALA A 355 0.41 2.00 12.48
N ARG A 356 0.17 1.67 13.76
CA ARG A 356 0.46 0.33 14.30
C ARG A 356 -0.29 -0.79 13.60
N VAL A 357 -1.57 -0.59 13.25
CA VAL A 357 -2.39 -1.63 12.60
C VAL A 357 -2.28 -1.63 11.06
N THR A 358 -1.73 -0.58 10.45
CA THR A 358 -1.53 -0.47 8.99
C THR A 358 -0.08 -0.57 8.54
N ALA A 359 0.91 -0.60 9.44
CA ALA A 359 2.29 -0.93 9.11
C ALA A 359 2.37 -2.29 8.38
N PHE A 360 3.25 -2.39 7.38
CA PHE A 360 3.51 -3.64 6.65
C PHE A 360 4.80 -3.53 5.86
N ALA A 361 4.93 -2.44 5.09
CA ALA A 361 6.14 -2.13 4.36
C ALA A 361 7.35 -2.08 5.32
N GLY A 362 8.43 -2.79 4.97
CA GLY A 362 9.63 -2.88 5.81
C GLY A 362 9.53 -3.74 7.08
N THR A 363 8.40 -4.41 7.32
CA THR A 363 8.27 -5.41 8.42
C THR A 363 8.68 -6.80 7.94
N PRO A 364 9.09 -7.74 8.83
CA PRO A 364 9.39 -9.12 8.44
C PRO A 364 8.21 -9.83 7.74
N ALA A 365 6.97 -9.41 7.97
CA ALA A 365 5.80 -9.90 7.23
C ALA A 365 5.82 -9.55 5.73
N GLU A 366 6.37 -8.40 5.33
CA GLU A 366 6.56 -8.11 3.91
C GLU A 366 7.66 -9.01 3.33
N ASP A 367 8.75 -9.25 4.06
CA ASP A 367 9.81 -10.14 3.60
C ASP A 367 9.30 -11.57 3.36
N VAL A 368 8.49 -12.12 4.28
CA VAL A 368 7.83 -13.42 4.10
C VAL A 368 6.87 -13.41 2.90
N TYR A 369 6.02 -12.40 2.79
CA TYR A 369 5.08 -12.24 1.67
C TYR A 369 5.81 -12.23 0.30
N LEU A 370 6.95 -11.56 0.22
CA LEU A 370 7.74 -11.45 -1.00
C LEU A 370 8.40 -12.79 -1.35
N LEU A 371 8.99 -13.47 -0.37
CA LEU A 371 9.60 -14.79 -0.53
C LEU A 371 8.57 -15.86 -0.94
N GLU A 372 7.37 -15.85 -0.35
CA GLU A 372 6.27 -16.73 -0.74
C GLU A 372 5.82 -16.49 -2.20
N ARG A 373 5.68 -15.23 -2.64
CA ARG A 373 5.30 -14.93 -4.04
C ARG A 373 6.43 -15.17 -5.04
N GLY A 374 7.69 -15.07 -4.64
CA GLY A 374 8.87 -15.52 -5.39
C GLY A 374 9.27 -14.68 -6.62
N GLY A 375 8.60 -13.56 -6.89
CA GLY A 375 8.93 -12.63 -7.97
C GLY A 375 10.14 -11.73 -7.70
N LEU A 376 10.47 -10.85 -8.65
CA LEU A 376 11.66 -9.96 -8.73
C LEU A 376 11.98 -9.05 -7.52
N SER A 377 11.17 -9.06 -6.46
CA SER A 377 11.42 -8.30 -5.22
C SER A 377 11.79 -9.20 -4.03
N ALA A 378 11.86 -10.52 -4.24
CA ALA A 378 12.17 -11.51 -3.22
C ALA A 378 13.66 -11.59 -2.87
N GLU A 379 14.59 -11.32 -3.80
CA GLU A 379 16.04 -11.35 -3.49
C GLU A 379 16.43 -10.33 -2.40
N ALA A 380 15.84 -9.12 -2.43
CA ALA A 380 16.04 -8.12 -1.39
C ALA A 380 15.43 -8.53 -0.03
N ALA A 381 14.37 -9.35 -0.03
CA ALA A 381 13.78 -9.92 1.18
C ALA A 381 14.63 -11.09 1.73
N MET A 382 15.16 -11.95 0.85
CA MET A 382 16.11 -13.01 1.16
C MET A 382 17.32 -12.46 1.92
N ALA A 383 17.96 -11.40 1.41
CA ALA A 383 19.08 -10.74 2.07
C ALA A 383 18.73 -10.24 3.50
N ARG A 384 17.52 -9.72 3.71
CA ARG A 384 17.06 -9.26 5.03
C ARG A 384 16.75 -10.41 5.99
N VAL A 385 16.16 -11.51 5.51
CA VAL A 385 15.96 -12.72 6.32
C VAL A 385 17.29 -13.36 6.71
N LEU A 386 18.23 -13.50 5.76
CA LEU A 386 19.58 -14.03 6.02
C LEU A 386 20.33 -13.19 7.08
N ALA A 387 20.24 -11.87 7.03
CA ALA A 387 20.80 -10.98 8.06
C ALA A 387 20.15 -11.21 9.44
N ARG A 388 18.82 -11.41 9.51
CA ARG A 388 18.12 -11.76 10.77
C ARG A 388 18.41 -13.19 11.24
N GLN A 389 18.72 -14.12 10.34
CA GLN A 389 19.15 -15.47 10.68
C GLN A 389 20.55 -15.48 11.29
N GLN A 390 21.48 -14.70 10.73
CA GLN A 390 22.84 -14.54 11.26
C GLN A 390 22.82 -13.97 12.69
N SER A 391 21.92 -13.02 13.00
CA SER A 391 21.71 -12.49 14.34
C SER A 391 20.78 -13.34 15.23
N ARG A 392 20.36 -14.53 14.77
CA ARG A 392 19.43 -15.46 15.46
C ARG A 392 18.05 -14.86 15.80
N ALA A 393 17.62 -13.86 15.05
CA ALA A 393 16.35 -13.15 15.19
C ALA A 393 15.28 -13.57 14.15
N ALA A 394 15.63 -14.36 13.13
CA ALA A 394 14.68 -14.84 12.12
C ALA A 394 13.64 -15.83 12.71
N SER A 395 12.38 -15.61 12.38
CA SER A 395 11.25 -16.45 12.82
C SER A 395 11.05 -17.70 11.95
N PHE A 396 10.19 -18.62 12.43
CA PHE A 396 9.77 -19.82 11.68
C PHE A 396 9.26 -19.50 10.27
N ALA A 397 8.35 -18.53 10.16
CA ALA A 397 7.73 -18.15 8.88
C ALA A 397 8.76 -17.61 7.87
N GLU A 398 9.75 -16.86 8.35
CA GLU A 398 10.84 -16.33 7.52
C GLU A 398 11.74 -17.43 6.99
N LEU A 399 12.19 -18.36 7.84
CA LEU A 399 13.04 -19.47 7.42
C LEU A 399 12.27 -20.46 6.51
N ALA A 400 10.97 -20.68 6.76
CA ALA A 400 10.11 -21.53 5.94
C ALA A 400 9.82 -20.94 4.54
N ALA A 401 9.72 -19.62 4.43
CA ALA A 401 9.54 -18.91 3.16
C ALA A 401 10.86 -18.76 2.39
N LEU A 402 11.98 -18.48 3.09
CA LEU A 402 13.33 -18.47 2.54
C LEU A 402 13.67 -19.82 1.91
N ALA A 403 13.55 -20.91 2.67
CA ALA A 403 13.86 -22.26 2.18
C ALA A 403 12.96 -22.65 0.99
N HIS A 404 11.71 -22.20 0.95
CA HIS A 404 10.81 -22.44 -0.17
C HIS A 404 11.15 -21.60 -1.41
N TYR A 405 11.61 -20.36 -1.23
CA TYR A 405 12.12 -19.51 -2.30
C TYR A 405 13.39 -20.10 -2.93
N GLU A 406 14.35 -20.50 -2.11
CA GLU A 406 15.60 -21.15 -2.52
C GLU A 406 15.35 -22.46 -3.28
N SER A 407 14.49 -23.32 -2.73
CA SER A 407 14.11 -24.60 -3.32
C SER A 407 13.51 -24.42 -4.73
N ARG A 408 12.61 -23.44 -4.90
CA ARG A 408 12.01 -23.11 -6.21
C ARG A 408 13.01 -22.60 -7.24
N ARG A 409 14.19 -22.14 -6.84
CA ARG A 409 15.27 -21.67 -7.73
C ARG A 409 16.46 -22.64 -7.81
N GLY A 410 16.30 -23.87 -7.31
CA GLY A 410 17.33 -24.91 -7.37
C GLY A 410 18.52 -24.70 -6.43
N MET A 411 18.44 -23.76 -5.49
CA MET A 411 19.39 -23.58 -4.37
C MET A 411 19.03 -24.60 -3.27
N LEU A 412 19.20 -25.88 -3.60
CA LEU A 412 18.65 -27.00 -2.83
C LEU A 412 19.40 -27.29 -1.54
N GLU A 413 20.67 -26.94 -1.45
CA GLU A 413 21.50 -27.20 -0.26
C GLU A 413 21.33 -26.10 0.79
N GLU A 414 21.21 -24.86 0.32
CA GLU A 414 20.76 -23.69 1.04
C GLU A 414 19.35 -23.96 1.59
N ALA A 415 18.40 -24.33 0.73
CA ALA A 415 17.05 -24.72 1.13
C ALA A 415 17.04 -25.88 2.13
N ARG A 416 17.83 -26.94 1.93
CA ARG A 416 17.97 -28.05 2.89
C ARG A 416 18.46 -27.57 4.25
N THR A 417 19.34 -26.58 4.28
CA THR A 417 19.87 -25.97 5.52
C THR A 417 18.80 -25.13 6.21
N HIS A 418 18.07 -24.30 5.47
CA HIS A 418 17.02 -23.43 6.03
C HIS A 418 15.74 -24.18 6.39
N PHE A 419 15.37 -25.26 5.69
CA PHE A 419 14.31 -26.17 6.12
C PHE A 419 14.67 -26.89 7.43
N LYS A 420 15.92 -27.33 7.60
CA LYS A 420 16.40 -27.87 8.90
C LYS A 420 16.32 -26.83 10.02
N ALA A 421 16.72 -25.58 9.76
CA ALA A 421 16.63 -24.49 10.73
C ALA A 421 15.17 -24.16 11.11
N ALA A 422 14.26 -24.09 10.14
CA ALA A 422 12.82 -23.92 10.40
C ALA A 422 12.23 -25.11 11.18
N SER A 423 12.65 -26.34 10.86
CA SER A 423 12.23 -27.56 11.55
C SER A 423 12.70 -27.60 13.01
N ALA A 424 13.84 -26.98 13.32
CA ALA A 424 14.34 -26.83 14.68
C ALA A 424 13.57 -25.77 15.49
N LEU A 425 12.93 -24.78 14.84
CA LEU A 425 12.01 -23.84 15.49
C LEU A 425 10.61 -24.44 15.68
N ARG A 426 10.14 -25.29 14.75
CA ARG A 426 8.86 -25.98 14.82
C ARG A 426 8.91 -27.34 14.12
N ALA A 427 9.12 -28.40 14.88
CA ALA A 427 9.01 -29.76 14.39
C ALA A 427 7.54 -30.12 14.09
N GLY A 428 7.31 -31.03 13.14
CA GLY A 428 5.98 -31.57 12.84
C GLY A 428 5.05 -30.69 11.99
N ASP A 429 5.49 -29.52 11.52
CA ASP A 429 4.67 -28.68 10.64
C ASP A 429 4.48 -29.35 9.26
N ALA A 430 3.26 -29.81 8.96
CA ALA A 430 2.97 -30.57 7.74
C ALA A 430 3.24 -29.77 6.44
N GLY A 431 3.08 -28.44 6.46
CA GLY A 431 3.37 -27.59 5.33
C GLY A 431 4.87 -27.51 5.07
N LEU A 432 5.65 -27.28 6.14
CA LEU A 432 7.11 -27.29 6.10
C LEU A 432 7.67 -28.65 5.65
N LEU A 433 7.23 -29.74 6.28
CA LEU A 433 7.68 -31.10 5.97
C LEU A 433 7.42 -31.47 4.51
N THR A 434 6.28 -31.05 3.95
CA THR A 434 5.98 -31.23 2.52
C THR A 434 6.96 -30.45 1.63
N ARG A 435 7.21 -29.16 1.92
CA ARG A 435 8.16 -28.33 1.15
C ARG A 435 9.60 -28.84 1.26
N PHE A 436 9.99 -29.36 2.42
CA PHE A 436 11.30 -29.95 2.64
C PHE A 436 11.43 -31.28 1.88
N GLY A 437 10.40 -32.12 1.88
CA GLY A 437 10.32 -33.32 1.05
C GLY A 437 10.50 -33.02 -0.45
N ASN A 438 9.88 -31.95 -0.96
CA ASN A 438 10.08 -31.51 -2.35
C ASN A 438 11.56 -31.23 -2.64
N THR A 439 12.24 -30.56 -1.71
CA THR A 439 13.67 -30.22 -1.81
C THR A 439 14.55 -31.48 -1.82
N LEU A 440 14.21 -32.49 -0.99
CA LEU A 440 14.91 -33.78 -1.00
C LEU A 440 14.73 -34.54 -2.32
N VAL A 441 13.55 -34.51 -2.95
CA VAL A 441 13.36 -35.09 -4.31
C VAL A 441 14.22 -34.37 -5.35
N GLY A 442 14.40 -33.05 -5.23
CA GLY A 442 15.33 -32.28 -6.07
C GLY A 442 16.79 -32.70 -5.89
N LEU A 443 17.18 -33.09 -4.66
CA LEU A 443 18.51 -33.63 -4.33
C LEU A 443 18.68 -35.12 -4.68
N GLY A 444 17.64 -35.78 -5.19
CA GLY A 444 17.63 -37.22 -5.48
C GLY A 444 17.28 -38.13 -4.30
N ASP A 445 17.14 -37.58 -3.09
CA ASP A 445 16.76 -38.32 -1.88
C ASP A 445 15.25 -38.59 -1.83
N ALA A 446 14.82 -39.59 -2.62
CA ALA A 446 13.45 -40.06 -2.66
C ALA A 446 12.98 -40.70 -1.34
N ASP A 447 13.90 -41.24 -0.55
CA ASP A 447 13.59 -42.01 0.66
C ASP A 447 13.38 -41.10 1.87
N GLY A 448 14.27 -40.13 2.07
CA GLY A 448 14.05 -39.01 3.00
C GLY A 448 12.79 -38.21 2.62
N ALA A 449 12.57 -37.94 1.33
CA ALA A 449 11.35 -37.27 0.87
C ALA A 449 10.08 -38.04 1.24
N ALA A 450 10.03 -39.35 0.98
CA ALA A 450 8.88 -40.19 1.33
C ALA A 450 8.63 -40.24 2.85
N GLN A 451 9.69 -40.26 3.67
CA GLN A 451 9.57 -40.17 5.12
C GLN A 451 8.98 -38.82 5.57
N LEU A 452 9.45 -37.69 5.02
CA LEU A 452 8.93 -36.36 5.35
C LEU A 452 7.47 -36.20 4.92
N TYR A 453 7.06 -36.69 3.74
CA TYR A 453 5.65 -36.65 3.34
C TYR A 453 4.77 -37.55 4.23
N ALA A 454 5.25 -38.74 4.62
CA ALA A 454 4.50 -39.61 5.53
C ALA A 454 4.31 -38.95 6.91
N GLN A 455 5.34 -38.27 7.44
CA GLN A 455 5.23 -37.46 8.66
C GLN A 455 4.26 -36.27 8.46
N ALA A 456 4.28 -35.61 7.31
CA ALA A 456 3.35 -34.52 6.99
C ALA A 456 1.88 -34.99 6.93
N SER A 457 1.61 -36.14 6.29
CA SER A 457 0.28 -36.77 6.27
C SER A 457 -0.20 -37.18 7.66
N GLN A 458 0.70 -37.62 8.55
CA GLN A 458 0.34 -37.92 9.95
C GLN A 458 0.06 -36.65 10.77
N ALA A 459 0.84 -35.59 10.56
CA ALA A 459 0.69 -34.32 11.26
C ALA A 459 -0.54 -33.51 10.80
N ASN A 460 -0.93 -33.63 9.52
CA ASN A 460 -2.18 -33.08 9.00
C ASN A 460 -2.81 -34.00 7.93
N PRO A 461 -3.67 -34.96 8.34
CA PRO A 461 -4.36 -35.86 7.42
C PRO A 461 -5.34 -35.18 6.43
N ALA A 462 -5.64 -33.89 6.60
CA ALA A 462 -6.47 -33.12 5.68
C ALA A 462 -5.67 -32.42 4.56
N LEU A 463 -4.33 -32.53 4.56
CA LEU A 463 -3.47 -31.86 3.59
C LEU A 463 -3.23 -32.74 2.36
N ALA A 464 -3.87 -32.44 1.23
CA ALA A 464 -3.74 -33.24 0.00
C ALA A 464 -2.30 -33.31 -0.58
N ALA A 465 -1.48 -32.28 -0.33
CA ALA A 465 -0.15 -32.13 -0.94
C ALA A 465 0.84 -33.28 -0.65
N PRO A 466 1.12 -33.70 0.61
CA PRO A 466 1.99 -34.84 0.88
C PRO A 466 1.46 -36.16 0.29
N HIS A 467 0.14 -36.39 0.25
CA HIS A 467 -0.44 -37.58 -0.39
C HIS A 467 -0.17 -37.60 -1.91
N TYR A 468 -0.35 -36.47 -2.60
CA TYR A 468 -0.01 -36.34 -4.02
C TYR A 468 1.49 -36.54 -4.26
N ASN A 469 2.35 -35.93 -3.43
CA ASN A 469 3.80 -36.00 -3.61
C ASN A 469 4.35 -37.41 -3.31
N LEU A 470 3.76 -38.14 -2.35
CA LEU A 470 4.01 -39.58 -2.15
C LEU A 470 3.70 -40.38 -3.41
N ALA A 471 2.53 -40.15 -4.03
CA ALA A 471 2.17 -40.84 -5.27
C ALA A 471 3.17 -40.58 -6.40
N GLN A 472 3.73 -39.36 -6.51
CA GLN A 472 4.77 -39.05 -7.50
C GLN A 472 6.11 -39.73 -7.18
N VAL A 473 6.51 -39.83 -5.90
CA VAL A 473 7.72 -40.58 -5.50
C VAL A 473 7.55 -42.07 -5.78
N TYR A 474 6.43 -42.68 -5.37
CA TYR A 474 6.15 -44.09 -5.60
C TYR A 474 6.09 -44.42 -7.11
N ARG A 475 5.46 -43.59 -7.94
CA ARG A 475 5.48 -43.72 -9.42
C ARG A 475 6.89 -43.66 -10.01
N ARG A 476 7.78 -42.83 -9.45
CA ARG A 476 9.19 -42.78 -9.91
C ARG A 476 10.00 -43.99 -9.44
N ARG A 477 9.84 -44.47 -8.20
CA ARG A 477 10.49 -45.71 -7.73
C ARG A 477 10.06 -46.94 -8.54
N ALA A 478 8.78 -47.05 -8.86
CA ALA A 478 8.23 -48.16 -9.64
C ALA A 478 8.90 -48.32 -11.02
N LYS A 479 9.46 -47.26 -11.61
CA LYS A 479 10.22 -47.34 -12.88
C LYS A 479 11.66 -47.88 -12.73
N THR A 480 12.15 -48.07 -11.50
CA THR A 480 13.54 -48.53 -11.20
C THR A 480 13.63 -49.81 -10.38
N LEU A 481 12.49 -50.37 -9.97
CA LEU A 481 12.43 -51.58 -9.16
C LEU A 481 12.26 -52.83 -10.04
N PRO A 482 12.68 -54.02 -9.58
CA PRO A 482 12.38 -55.27 -10.25
C PRO A 482 10.86 -55.54 -10.26
N ASP A 483 10.37 -56.24 -11.29
CA ASP A 483 8.95 -56.50 -11.55
C ASP A 483 8.15 -57.02 -10.33
N SER A 484 8.80 -57.79 -9.45
CA SER A 484 8.26 -58.34 -8.19
C SER A 484 7.91 -57.29 -7.12
N GLU A 485 8.33 -56.04 -7.31
CA GLU A 485 8.08 -54.90 -6.42
C GLU A 485 7.36 -53.74 -7.10
N VAL A 486 7.44 -53.63 -8.44
CA VAL A 486 6.73 -52.61 -9.24
C VAL A 486 5.26 -52.49 -8.85
N GLY A 487 4.53 -53.62 -8.79
CA GLY A 487 3.11 -53.63 -8.42
C GLY A 487 2.84 -52.99 -7.05
N LYS A 488 3.68 -53.27 -6.04
CA LYS A 488 3.51 -52.76 -4.67
C LYS A 488 3.69 -51.23 -4.59
N GLU A 489 4.66 -50.66 -5.31
CA GLU A 489 4.81 -49.20 -5.38
C GLU A 489 3.70 -48.55 -6.23
N LEU A 490 3.18 -49.23 -7.27
CA LEU A 490 2.03 -48.74 -8.04
C LEU A 490 0.74 -48.76 -7.21
N ASP A 491 0.50 -49.78 -6.39
CA ASP A 491 -0.63 -49.85 -5.44
C ASP A 491 -0.54 -48.75 -4.38
N ARG A 492 0.66 -48.52 -3.83
CA ARG A 492 0.94 -47.38 -2.93
C ARG A 492 0.69 -46.04 -3.62
N ALA A 493 1.10 -45.88 -4.86
CA ALA A 493 0.86 -44.68 -5.64
C ALA A 493 -0.63 -44.46 -5.95
N ALA A 494 -1.37 -45.53 -6.29
CA ALA A 494 -2.81 -45.49 -6.55
C ALA A 494 -3.59 -45.11 -5.28
N THR A 495 -3.22 -45.68 -4.13
CA THR A 495 -3.80 -45.34 -2.82
C THR A 495 -3.52 -43.87 -2.48
N ALA A 496 -2.27 -43.43 -2.60
CA ALA A 496 -1.86 -42.08 -2.23
C ALA A 496 -2.48 -41.00 -3.13
N ILE A 497 -2.60 -41.22 -4.45
CA ILE A 497 -3.27 -40.26 -5.34
C ILE A 497 -4.78 -40.21 -5.11
N ALA A 498 -5.42 -41.34 -4.76
CA ALA A 498 -6.83 -41.37 -4.42
C ALA A 498 -7.13 -40.53 -3.16
N SER A 499 -6.34 -40.69 -2.08
CA SER A 499 -6.46 -39.84 -0.89
C SER A 499 -6.26 -38.35 -1.20
N ALA A 500 -5.30 -38.02 -2.07
CA ALA A 500 -5.07 -36.64 -2.49
C ALA A 500 -6.27 -36.05 -3.26
N GLN A 501 -6.89 -36.84 -4.15
CA GLN A 501 -8.03 -36.43 -4.97
C GLN A 501 -9.36 -36.41 -4.19
N GLU A 502 -9.48 -37.17 -3.10
CA GLU A 502 -10.59 -37.07 -2.14
C GLU A 502 -10.52 -35.76 -1.35
N LEU A 503 -9.33 -35.40 -0.85
CA LEU A 503 -9.07 -34.17 -0.11
C LEU A 503 -9.12 -32.91 -0.99
N ASP A 504 -8.59 -32.98 -2.22
CA ASP A 504 -8.64 -31.90 -3.21
C ASP A 504 -9.01 -32.45 -4.60
N ARG A 505 -10.30 -32.34 -4.94
CA ARG A 505 -10.85 -32.77 -6.23
C ARG A 505 -10.30 -31.98 -7.43
N THR A 506 -9.65 -30.83 -7.24
CA THR A 506 -9.00 -30.14 -8.37
C THR A 506 -7.82 -30.92 -8.93
N LEU A 507 -7.22 -31.81 -8.13
CA LEU A 507 -6.14 -32.71 -8.54
C LEU A 507 -6.60 -33.83 -9.51
N LEU A 508 -7.90 -33.96 -9.78
CA LEU A 508 -8.40 -34.79 -10.89
C LEU A 508 -8.13 -34.16 -12.26
N ALA A 509 -8.01 -32.82 -12.32
CA ALA A 509 -7.74 -32.06 -13.54
C ALA A 509 -6.29 -31.55 -13.61
N ARG A 510 -5.41 -31.99 -12.70
CA ARG A 510 -4.00 -31.58 -12.67
C ARG A 510 -3.17 -32.51 -13.55
N GLU A 511 -2.75 -32.00 -14.70
CA GLU A 511 -1.68 -32.60 -15.51
C GLU A 511 -0.30 -32.35 -14.88
N GLY A 512 0.61 -33.31 -15.05
CA GLY A 512 2.01 -33.19 -14.63
C GLY A 512 2.90 -32.62 -15.74
N PRO A 513 4.15 -32.21 -15.43
CA PRO A 513 5.13 -31.89 -16.46
C PRO A 513 5.41 -33.13 -17.34
N PRO A 514 5.74 -32.95 -18.63
CA PRO A 514 6.00 -34.07 -19.54
C PRO A 514 7.25 -34.84 -19.11
N GLU A 515 7.29 -36.15 -19.38
CA GLU A 515 8.33 -37.04 -18.84
C GLU A 515 9.76 -36.63 -19.27
N ASN A 516 9.91 -35.99 -20.43
CA ASN A 516 11.20 -35.48 -20.92
C ASN A 516 11.68 -34.18 -20.24
N ARG A 517 10.86 -33.51 -19.40
CA ARG A 517 11.19 -32.26 -18.69
C ARG A 517 10.50 -32.20 -17.33
N LEU A 518 10.82 -33.16 -16.44
CA LEU A 518 10.28 -33.26 -15.08
C LEU A 518 10.78 -32.13 -14.15
N LEU A 519 10.27 -30.91 -14.34
CA LEU A 519 10.58 -29.77 -13.46
C LEU A 519 9.97 -29.97 -12.07
N LEU A 520 10.81 -29.92 -11.02
CA LEU A 520 10.42 -30.15 -9.62
C LEU A 520 9.18 -29.35 -9.19
N ASN A 521 9.20 -28.05 -9.52
CA ASN A 521 8.15 -27.09 -9.18
C ASN A 521 6.79 -27.42 -9.82
N LEU A 522 6.78 -28.07 -10.99
CA LEU A 522 5.55 -28.49 -11.67
C LEU A 522 5.14 -29.91 -11.28
N LEU A 523 6.13 -30.77 -10.97
CA LEU A 523 5.92 -32.15 -10.55
C LEU A 523 5.29 -32.25 -9.16
N MET A 524 5.72 -31.43 -8.20
CA MET A 524 5.31 -31.51 -6.79
C MET A 524 4.38 -30.38 -6.35
N LEU A 525 3.48 -30.66 -5.41
CA LEU A 525 2.68 -29.66 -4.72
C LEU A 525 3.48 -29.03 -3.57
N SER A 526 3.48 -27.71 -3.51
CA SER A 526 4.00 -26.94 -2.37
C SER A 526 2.84 -26.17 -1.72
N PRO A 527 2.38 -26.55 -0.51
CA PRO A 527 1.32 -25.82 0.16
C PRO A 527 1.79 -24.40 0.53
N PRO A 528 0.97 -23.35 0.36
CA PRO A 528 1.33 -21.97 0.71
C PRO A 528 1.39 -21.76 2.23
N LEU A 529 2.23 -20.84 2.69
CA LEU A 529 2.29 -20.47 4.10
C LEU A 529 1.08 -19.57 4.44
N PRO A 530 0.18 -19.97 5.36
CA PRO A 530 -1.08 -19.27 5.58
C PRO A 530 -0.86 -17.88 6.20
N GLU A 531 -1.77 -16.93 5.88
CA GLU A 531 -1.68 -15.52 6.34
C GLU A 531 -1.53 -15.42 7.88
N SER A 532 -2.10 -16.37 8.64
CA SER A 532 -1.99 -16.45 10.10
C SER A 532 -0.56 -16.61 10.64
N GLU A 533 0.37 -17.15 9.87
CA GLU A 533 1.76 -17.37 10.31
C GLU A 533 2.64 -16.12 10.17
N TRP A 534 2.41 -15.33 9.13
CA TRP A 534 3.27 -14.19 8.78
C TRP A 534 2.63 -12.82 9.01
N LEU A 535 1.31 -12.68 8.95
CA LEU A 535 0.64 -11.42 9.26
C LEU A 535 0.89 -10.89 10.68
N PRO A 536 1.08 -11.73 11.73
CA PRO A 536 1.48 -11.25 13.05
C PRO A 536 2.88 -10.61 13.10
N LEU A 537 3.77 -10.93 12.14
CA LEU A 537 5.09 -10.32 12.02
C LEU A 537 5.06 -8.90 11.44
N ALA A 538 3.87 -8.39 11.10
CA ALA A 538 3.67 -7.02 10.62
C ALA A 538 3.61 -6.04 11.81
N ASP A 539 4.65 -6.05 12.64
CA ASP A 539 4.71 -5.25 13.86
C ASP A 539 4.92 -3.76 13.56
N GLY A 540 3.85 -2.99 13.72
CA GLY A 540 3.87 -1.54 13.64
C GLY A 540 4.10 -0.81 14.97
N THR A 541 4.53 -1.47 16.05
CA THR A 541 4.65 -0.81 17.38
C THR A 541 5.64 0.36 17.38
N GLU A 542 6.80 0.21 16.73
CA GLU A 542 7.77 1.30 16.57
C GLU A 542 7.20 2.45 15.74
N ALA A 543 6.68 2.16 14.53
CA ALA A 543 6.05 3.17 13.67
C ALA A 543 4.88 3.90 14.37
N GLY A 544 4.07 3.17 15.14
CA GLY A 544 3.00 3.74 15.95
C GLY A 544 3.50 4.67 17.06
N ARG A 545 4.58 4.31 17.76
CA ARG A 545 5.23 5.17 18.75
C ARG A 545 5.84 6.42 18.11
N GLN A 546 6.47 6.29 16.94
CA GLN A 546 7.04 7.43 16.20
C GLN A 546 5.96 8.43 15.80
N VAL A 547 4.86 7.96 15.19
CA VAL A 547 3.71 8.80 14.79
C VAL A 547 3.01 9.45 15.99
N GLU A 548 2.83 8.73 17.11
CA GLU A 548 2.29 9.33 18.34
C GLU A 548 3.23 10.43 18.88
N ALA A 549 4.54 10.19 18.91
CA ALA A 549 5.52 11.15 19.39
C ALA A 549 5.66 12.39 18.49
N GLU A 550 5.59 12.22 17.16
CA GLU A 550 5.64 13.33 16.20
C GLU A 550 4.43 14.25 16.30
N LEU A 551 3.22 13.68 16.30
CA LEU A 551 2.00 14.45 16.46
C LEU A 551 1.86 15.03 17.88
N GLY A 552 2.35 14.31 18.88
CA GLY A 552 2.50 14.82 20.25
C GLY A 552 3.33 16.10 20.30
N ARG A 553 4.52 16.12 19.67
CA ARG A 553 5.38 17.30 19.60
C ARG A 553 4.71 18.53 18.96
N TRP A 554 3.80 18.37 18.01
CA TRP A 554 3.06 19.47 17.38
C TRP A 554 1.82 19.92 18.17
N LEU A 555 1.10 18.98 18.79
CA LEU A 555 -0.19 19.25 19.43
C LEU A 555 -0.05 19.64 20.91
N LEU A 556 0.92 19.05 21.61
CA LEU A 556 1.26 19.26 23.03
C LEU A 556 2.80 19.21 23.26
N PRO A 557 3.57 20.21 22.80
CA PRO A 557 5.00 20.32 23.08
C PRO A 557 5.32 20.20 24.57
N GLY A 558 6.38 19.47 24.90
CA GLY A 558 6.82 19.26 26.29
C GLY A 558 6.03 18.21 27.08
N VAL A 559 4.97 17.62 26.52
CA VAL A 559 4.25 16.48 27.12
C VAL A 559 4.70 15.18 26.44
N SER A 560 5.06 14.17 27.23
CA SER A 560 5.40 12.85 26.71
C SER A 560 4.16 12.06 26.26
N SER A 561 4.35 11.21 25.23
CA SER A 561 3.35 10.24 24.75
C SER A 561 2.87 9.31 25.86
N GLY A 562 1.59 8.91 25.83
CA GLY A 562 0.96 8.09 26.87
C GLY A 562 -0.28 8.73 27.53
N PRO A 563 -0.79 8.14 28.64
CA PRO A 563 -2.10 8.47 29.21
C PRO A 563 -2.35 9.94 29.50
N VAL A 564 -1.35 10.65 30.04
CA VAL A 564 -1.48 12.06 30.42
C VAL A 564 -1.73 12.96 29.20
N ALA A 565 -1.12 12.67 28.05
CA ALA A 565 -1.20 13.50 26.85
C ALA A 565 -2.62 13.63 26.30
N TRP A 566 -3.42 12.57 26.34
CA TRP A 566 -4.83 12.61 25.89
C TRP A 566 -5.83 12.83 27.04
N ALA A 567 -5.52 12.37 28.26
CA ALA A 567 -6.41 12.55 29.41
C ALA A 567 -6.45 14.02 29.89
N LEU A 568 -5.33 14.74 29.89
CA LEU A 568 -5.27 16.13 30.36
C LEU A 568 -6.11 17.10 29.49
N PRO A 569 -6.05 17.08 28.13
CA PRO A 569 -6.95 17.86 27.30
C PRO A 569 -8.42 17.52 27.49
N ALA A 570 -8.76 16.24 27.63
CA ALA A 570 -10.14 15.79 27.84
C ALA A 570 -10.67 16.27 29.20
N ALA A 571 -9.89 16.11 30.27
CA ALA A 571 -10.22 16.60 31.61
C ALA A 571 -10.37 18.12 31.62
N LEU A 572 -9.44 18.87 31.01
CA LEU A 572 -9.55 20.33 30.96
C LEU A 572 -10.74 20.79 30.11
N ALA A 573 -11.06 20.12 29.00
CA ALA A 573 -12.25 20.39 28.21
C ALA A 573 -13.55 20.19 29.04
N VAL A 574 -13.63 19.15 29.88
CA VAL A 574 -14.74 18.95 30.83
C VAL A 574 -14.77 20.08 31.88
N VAL A 575 -13.63 20.46 32.45
CA VAL A 575 -13.53 21.60 33.38
C VAL A 575 -14.01 22.91 32.72
N LEU A 576 -13.74 23.13 31.43
CA LEU A 576 -14.24 24.30 30.69
C LEU A 576 -15.76 24.26 30.44
N VAL A 577 -16.36 23.08 30.26
CA VAL A 577 -17.84 22.92 30.22
C VAL A 577 -18.46 23.31 31.56
N LEU A 578 -17.88 22.83 32.67
CA LEU A 578 -18.31 23.12 34.05
C LEU A 578 -18.10 24.60 34.42
N TRP A 579 -16.94 25.18 34.06
CA TRP A 579 -16.64 26.60 34.21
C TRP A 579 -17.73 27.48 33.56
N GLY A 580 -18.18 27.12 32.35
CA GLY A 580 -19.30 27.80 31.69
C GLY A 580 -20.65 27.73 32.42
N LEU A 581 -20.82 26.88 33.44
CA LEU A 581 -22.02 26.89 34.30
C LEU A 581 -21.94 27.99 35.38
N SER A 582 -20.73 28.42 35.76
CA SER A 582 -20.50 29.48 36.75
C SER A 582 -20.93 30.88 36.28
N ALA A 583 -21.16 31.08 34.98
CA ALA A 583 -21.47 32.37 34.35
C ALA A 583 -22.61 33.15 35.04
N GLY A 584 -23.60 32.44 35.60
CA GLY A 584 -24.67 33.04 36.41
C GLY A 584 -24.19 33.59 37.75
N ARG A 585 -23.35 32.82 38.47
CA ARG A 585 -22.75 33.23 39.76
C ARG A 585 -21.78 34.40 39.58
N LEU A 586 -20.97 34.37 38.52
CA LEU A 586 -19.99 35.43 38.18
C LEU A 586 -20.62 36.71 37.60
N LYS A 587 -21.95 36.73 37.40
CA LYS A 587 -22.69 37.84 36.74
C LYS A 587 -22.09 38.21 35.38
N ALA A 588 -21.69 37.21 34.59
CA ALA A 588 -21.04 37.40 33.30
C ALA A 588 -21.99 38.04 32.27
N ALA A 589 -21.46 38.89 31.40
CA ALA A 589 -22.22 39.64 30.41
C ALA A 589 -22.92 38.72 29.39
N LYS A 590 -24.20 38.97 29.14
CA LYS A 590 -24.99 38.20 28.17
C LYS A 590 -25.08 38.93 26.82
N VAL A 591 -25.48 38.21 25.78
CA VAL A 591 -25.77 38.80 24.46
C VAL A 591 -27.21 39.29 24.43
N CYS A 592 -27.43 40.56 24.06
CA CYS A 592 -28.77 41.07 23.84
C CYS A 592 -29.41 40.44 22.60
N GLU A 593 -30.53 39.73 22.76
CA GLU A 593 -31.25 39.00 21.70
C GLU A 593 -31.67 39.90 20.51
N ARG A 594 -31.82 41.21 20.72
CA ARG A 594 -32.19 42.19 19.68
C ARG A 594 -30.97 42.84 19.00
N CYS A 595 -30.14 43.57 19.75
CA CYS A 595 -29.09 44.43 19.18
C CYS A 595 -27.65 43.94 19.43
N GLY A 596 -27.47 42.71 19.94
CA GLY A 596 -26.15 42.07 20.12
C GLY A 596 -25.20 42.71 21.15
N ARG A 597 -25.56 43.86 21.73
CA ARG A 597 -24.77 44.52 22.79
C ARG A 597 -24.65 43.63 24.03
N ALA A 598 -23.60 43.86 24.82
CA ALA A 598 -23.46 43.26 26.13
C ALA A 598 -24.62 43.66 27.05
N VAL A 599 -25.08 42.70 27.85
CA VAL A 599 -26.09 42.84 28.91
C VAL A 599 -25.35 42.55 30.21
N CYS A 600 -24.92 43.59 30.92
CA CYS A 600 -24.06 43.44 32.10
C CYS A 600 -24.61 44.24 33.29
N VAL A 601 -24.97 43.53 34.35
CA VAL A 601 -25.50 44.08 35.62
C VAL A 601 -24.49 45.00 36.33
N ARG A 602 -23.19 44.86 36.00
CA ARG A 602 -22.11 45.73 36.51
C ARG A 602 -22.10 47.12 35.89
N CYS A 603 -22.68 47.28 34.69
CA CYS A 603 -22.76 48.56 33.98
C CYS A 603 -24.11 49.26 34.16
N ASP A 604 -25.16 48.49 34.42
CA ASP A 604 -26.56 48.91 34.39
C ASP A 604 -27.31 48.11 35.48
N PRO A 605 -27.32 48.61 36.74
CA PRO A 605 -27.88 47.87 37.88
C PRO A 605 -29.39 47.67 37.83
N GLU A 606 -30.13 48.41 36.97
CA GLU A 606 -31.55 48.17 36.71
C GLU A 606 -31.80 46.84 35.97
N LEU A 607 -30.77 46.25 35.37
CA LEU A 607 -30.87 44.95 34.71
C LEU A 607 -30.81 43.80 35.72
N GLY A 608 -31.97 43.26 36.06
CA GLY A 608 -32.07 41.99 36.78
C GLY A 608 -31.26 40.87 36.10
N VAL A 609 -30.64 40.00 36.90
CA VAL A 609 -29.68 38.95 36.44
C VAL A 609 -30.28 38.03 35.34
N GLY A 610 -31.60 37.87 35.30
CA GLY A 610 -32.31 37.11 34.27
C GLY A 610 -32.43 37.80 32.89
N SER A 611 -32.12 39.10 32.76
CA SER A 611 -32.39 39.86 31.54
C SER A 611 -31.68 39.30 30.30
N ARG A 612 -32.41 39.28 29.18
CA ARG A 612 -31.93 38.92 27.84
C ARG A 612 -31.73 40.14 26.92
N GLN A 613 -31.97 41.34 27.44
CA GLN A 613 -31.92 42.60 26.71
C GLN A 613 -31.12 43.65 27.50
N CYS A 614 -30.29 44.46 26.82
CA CYS A 614 -29.60 45.59 27.45
C CYS A 614 -30.60 46.73 27.76
N GLY A 615 -30.29 47.64 28.69
CA GLY A 615 -31.21 48.71 29.12
C GLY A 615 -31.81 49.51 27.97
N GLN A 616 -31.03 49.84 26.94
CA GLN A 616 -31.54 50.51 25.73
C GLN A 616 -32.62 49.74 24.95
N CYS A 617 -32.65 48.41 25.03
CA CYS A 617 -33.70 47.59 24.42
C CYS A 617 -34.88 47.42 25.37
N VAL A 618 -34.62 47.22 26.67
CA VAL A 618 -35.65 47.16 27.72
C VAL A 618 -36.50 48.44 27.74
N ASN A 619 -35.86 49.61 27.72
CA ASN A 619 -36.54 50.91 27.80
C ASN A 619 -37.28 51.29 26.50
N VAL A 620 -36.93 50.68 25.36
CA VAL A 620 -37.55 50.97 24.05
C VAL A 620 -38.64 49.97 23.67
N PHE A 621 -38.52 48.70 24.09
CA PHE A 621 -39.38 47.60 23.66
C PHE A 621 -40.15 46.90 24.78
N SER A 622 -39.71 46.97 26.04
CA SER A 622 -40.35 46.29 27.17
C SER A 622 -41.11 47.26 28.09
N ARG A 623 -40.50 48.41 28.44
CA ARG A 623 -41.19 49.45 29.23
C ARG A 623 -42.01 50.34 28.28
N LYS A 624 -43.29 50.61 28.61
CA LYS A 624 -44.17 51.51 27.84
C LYS A 624 -43.93 52.98 28.23
N GLY A 625 -44.25 53.92 27.34
CA GLY A 625 -44.28 55.37 27.60
C GLY A 625 -42.95 56.11 27.70
N LEU A 626 -41.86 55.46 28.12
CA LEU A 626 -40.61 56.13 28.55
C LEU A 626 -39.70 56.71 27.45
N VAL A 627 -39.97 56.49 26.16
CA VAL A 627 -39.05 56.88 25.07
C VAL A 627 -39.79 57.50 23.87
N PRO A 628 -39.41 58.71 23.41
CA PRO A 628 -39.97 59.34 22.21
C PRO A 628 -39.90 58.46 20.95
N GLN A 629 -40.91 58.55 20.08
CA GLN A 629 -41.02 57.72 18.87
C GLN A 629 -39.77 57.77 17.98
N GLN A 630 -39.15 58.93 17.80
CA GLN A 630 -37.93 59.08 16.99
C GLN A 630 -36.76 58.22 17.50
N LEU A 631 -36.58 58.13 18.83
CA LEU A 631 -35.53 57.28 19.43
C LEU A 631 -35.89 55.80 19.32
N ARG A 632 -37.16 55.44 19.45
CA ARG A 632 -37.67 54.08 19.21
C ARG A 632 -37.44 53.63 17.77
N ALA A 633 -37.74 54.48 16.78
CA ALA A 633 -37.47 54.22 15.36
C ALA A 633 -35.96 54.07 15.07
N ARG A 634 -35.12 54.99 15.56
CA ARG A 634 -33.65 54.89 15.45
C ARG A 634 -33.10 53.59 16.06
N LYS A 635 -33.67 53.12 17.17
CA LYS A 635 -33.28 51.87 17.83
C LYS A 635 -33.78 50.62 17.08
N GLN A 636 -34.99 50.64 16.55
CA GLN A 636 -35.53 49.57 15.71
C GLN A 636 -34.66 49.38 14.45
N ALA A 637 -34.34 50.47 13.74
CA ALA A 637 -33.43 50.44 12.60
C ALA A 637 -31.99 50.02 12.95
N GLN A 638 -31.56 50.07 14.23
CA GLN A 638 -30.30 49.47 14.69
C GLN A 638 -30.42 47.94 14.89
N VAL A 639 -31.57 47.47 15.41
CA VAL A 639 -31.86 46.04 15.59
C VAL A 639 -31.93 45.33 14.24
N GLU A 640 -32.71 45.88 13.31
CA GLU A 640 -32.89 45.33 11.95
C GLU A 640 -31.55 45.24 11.20
N ARG A 641 -30.76 46.33 11.19
CA ARG A 641 -29.40 46.32 10.60
C ARG A 641 -28.50 45.28 11.26
N HIS A 642 -28.59 45.07 12.58
CA HIS A 642 -27.79 44.05 13.26
C HIS A 642 -28.22 42.63 12.88
N GLN A 643 -29.52 42.34 12.88
CA GLN A 643 -30.08 41.03 12.52
C GLN A 643 -29.81 40.71 11.04
N ALA A 644 -30.04 41.65 10.12
CA ALA A 644 -29.73 41.51 8.70
C ALA A 644 -28.22 41.37 8.41
N TRP A 645 -27.35 41.96 9.24
CA TRP A 645 -25.90 41.74 9.15
C TRP A 645 -25.50 40.37 9.69
N ALA A 646 -25.96 39.97 10.87
CA ALA A 646 -25.67 38.67 11.47
C ALA A 646 -26.17 37.50 10.61
N GLY A 647 -27.36 37.64 10.01
CA GLY A 647 -27.91 36.69 9.06
C GLY A 647 -27.11 36.61 7.76
N ARG A 648 -26.65 37.75 7.21
CA ARG A 648 -25.76 37.78 6.03
C ARG A 648 -24.40 37.15 6.33
N LEU A 649 -23.77 37.49 7.46
CA LEU A 649 -22.51 36.90 7.90
C LEU A 649 -22.62 35.37 8.05
N SER A 650 -23.68 34.88 8.68
CA SER A 650 -23.91 33.44 8.83
C SER A 650 -24.02 32.71 7.48
N TYR A 651 -24.66 33.33 6.49
CA TYR A 651 -24.75 32.77 5.14
C TYR A 651 -23.43 32.86 4.37
N ALA A 652 -22.69 33.98 4.47
CA ALA A 652 -21.40 34.13 3.83
C ALA A 652 -20.35 33.14 4.38
N VAL A 653 -20.28 32.99 5.70
CA VAL A 653 -19.40 32.01 6.36
C VAL A 653 -19.84 30.57 6.05
N GLY A 654 -21.15 30.29 6.01
CA GLY A 654 -21.68 28.99 5.59
C GLY A 654 -21.49 28.64 4.10
N ALA A 655 -21.32 29.64 3.24
CA ALA A 655 -21.00 29.48 1.83
C ALA A 655 -19.49 29.33 1.56
N LEU A 656 -18.63 29.82 2.46
CA LEU A 656 -17.19 29.55 2.41
C LEU A 656 -16.84 28.18 3.00
N LEU A 657 -17.45 27.84 4.14
CA LEU A 657 -17.25 26.56 4.83
C LEU A 657 -18.60 25.96 5.25
N SER A 658 -18.89 24.76 4.74
CA SER A 658 -20.08 24.01 5.13
C SER A 658 -20.18 23.86 6.66
N GLY A 659 -21.40 23.93 7.19
CA GLY A 659 -21.64 23.81 8.63
C GLY A 659 -21.31 25.05 9.46
N ALA A 660 -20.30 25.85 9.11
CA ALA A 660 -19.88 27.01 9.90
C ALA A 660 -21.04 28.04 10.10
N GLY A 661 -21.88 28.23 9.07
CA GLY A 661 -23.09 29.05 9.16
C GLY A 661 -24.13 28.54 10.18
N HIS A 662 -24.22 27.23 10.43
CA HIS A 662 -25.09 26.67 11.48
C HIS A 662 -24.55 26.99 12.88
N VAL A 663 -23.21 27.00 13.05
CA VAL A 663 -22.55 27.34 14.31
C VAL A 663 -22.76 28.82 14.66
N THR A 664 -22.66 29.73 13.68
CA THR A 664 -23.01 31.15 13.89
C THR A 664 -24.51 31.37 14.14
N SER A 665 -25.37 30.51 13.60
CA SER A 665 -26.82 30.48 13.88
C SER A 665 -27.19 29.82 15.21
N GLY A 666 -26.25 29.21 15.94
CA GLY A 666 -26.49 28.59 17.24
C GLY A 666 -26.93 27.12 17.22
N VAL A 667 -26.73 26.41 16.11
CA VAL A 667 -27.01 24.97 15.96
C VAL A 667 -25.69 24.19 15.79
N PRO A 668 -24.84 24.12 16.83
CA PRO A 668 -23.44 23.72 16.71
C PRO A 668 -23.24 22.26 16.28
N LEU A 669 -24.13 21.34 16.68
CA LEU A 669 -24.00 19.92 16.35
C LEU A 669 -24.18 19.65 14.84
N ARG A 670 -25.24 20.20 14.23
CA ARG A 670 -25.42 20.15 12.76
C ARG A 670 -24.24 20.83 12.05
N GLY A 671 -23.74 21.93 12.61
CA GLY A 671 -22.57 22.64 12.09
C GLY A 671 -21.28 21.82 12.11
N ALA A 672 -21.00 21.11 13.20
CA ALA A 672 -19.82 20.25 13.32
C ALA A 672 -19.87 19.06 12.34
N LEU A 673 -21.03 18.41 12.20
CA LEU A 673 -21.21 17.31 11.24
C LEU A 673 -21.01 17.77 9.79
N TYR A 674 -21.64 18.87 9.39
CA TYR A 674 -21.46 19.43 8.05
C TYR A 674 -20.02 19.91 7.77
N ALA A 675 -19.35 20.49 8.77
CA ALA A 675 -17.94 20.89 8.66
C ALA A 675 -17.02 19.67 8.53
N PHE A 676 -17.22 18.63 9.35
CA PHE A 676 -16.42 17.40 9.30
C PHE A 676 -16.50 16.71 7.94
N PHE A 677 -17.69 16.42 7.43
CA PHE A 677 -17.82 15.74 6.13
C PHE A 677 -17.33 16.59 4.96
N PHE A 678 -17.46 17.92 5.03
CA PHE A 678 -16.92 18.83 4.01
C PHE A 678 -15.39 18.88 4.04
N LEU A 679 -14.77 18.96 5.23
CA LEU A 679 -13.32 18.98 5.40
C LEU A 679 -12.69 17.61 5.09
N PHE A 680 -13.39 16.51 5.37
CA PHE A 680 -13.00 15.17 4.94
C PHE A 680 -13.04 15.04 3.41
N ALA A 681 -14.12 15.47 2.77
CA ALA A 681 -14.25 15.42 1.31
C ALA A 681 -13.24 16.33 0.60
N LEU A 682 -13.02 17.55 1.12
CA LEU A 682 -12.00 18.48 0.63
C LEU A 682 -10.59 17.90 0.83
N GLY A 683 -10.31 17.32 1.99
CA GLY A 683 -9.06 16.62 2.27
C GLY A 683 -8.81 15.46 1.31
N ALA A 684 -9.83 14.66 0.98
CA ALA A 684 -9.73 13.56 0.03
C ALA A 684 -9.46 14.02 -1.42
N VAL A 685 -9.90 15.22 -1.80
CA VAL A 685 -9.56 15.84 -3.10
C VAL A 685 -8.12 16.39 -3.10
N LEU A 686 -7.73 17.13 -2.05
CA LEU A 686 -6.40 17.74 -1.94
C LEU A 686 -5.30 16.68 -1.78
N LEU A 687 -5.51 15.70 -0.90
CA LEU A 687 -4.57 14.61 -0.57
C LEU A 687 -4.92 13.31 -1.33
N HIS A 688 -5.37 13.42 -2.58
CA HIS A 688 -5.79 12.27 -3.39
C HIS A 688 -4.69 11.20 -3.58
N GLN A 689 -3.41 11.58 -3.50
CA GLN A 689 -2.26 10.67 -3.55
C GLN A 689 -2.08 9.83 -2.26
N GLY A 690 -2.81 10.15 -1.19
CA GLY A 690 -2.64 9.55 0.13
C GLY A 690 -1.44 10.10 0.91
N VAL A 691 -1.37 9.70 2.18
CA VAL A 691 -0.21 9.85 3.07
C VAL A 691 0.70 8.63 2.95
N VAL A 692 0.11 7.43 2.89
CA VAL A 692 0.80 6.15 2.65
C VAL A 692 0.54 5.72 1.20
N ARG A 693 1.61 5.51 0.43
CA ARG A 693 1.53 5.06 -0.97
C ARG A 693 1.61 3.53 -1.05
N ALA A 694 0.91 2.94 -2.01
CA ALA A 694 1.11 1.54 -2.40
C ALA A 694 2.33 1.41 -3.35
N PRO A 695 3.02 0.26 -3.39
CA PRO A 695 4.35 0.17 -4.01
C PRO A 695 4.36 0.27 -5.55
N TYR A 696 3.32 -0.22 -6.22
CA TYR A 696 3.34 -0.44 -7.68
C TYR A 696 2.29 0.33 -8.48
N GLY A 697 1.51 1.20 -7.84
CA GLY A 697 0.47 1.98 -8.49
C GLY A 697 -0.50 2.60 -7.51
N ASP A 698 -1.59 3.14 -8.04
CA ASP A 698 -2.66 3.75 -7.26
C ASP A 698 -4.02 3.53 -7.93
N VAL A 699 -5.11 3.58 -7.15
CA VAL A 699 -6.47 3.38 -7.67
C VAL A 699 -6.80 4.53 -8.64
N PRO A 700 -7.34 4.25 -9.85
CA PRO A 700 -7.60 5.27 -10.87
C PRO A 700 -8.25 6.55 -10.31
N LEU A 701 -7.66 7.70 -10.66
CA LEU A 701 -7.91 8.98 -9.97
C LEU A 701 -9.39 9.36 -9.91
N TYR A 702 -10.18 9.02 -10.94
CA TYR A 702 -11.62 9.27 -10.97
C TYR A 702 -12.39 8.48 -9.88
N LEU A 703 -11.97 7.25 -9.54
CA LEU A 703 -12.58 6.45 -8.47
C LEU A 703 -12.33 7.05 -7.07
N LYS A 704 -11.29 7.88 -6.92
CA LYS A 704 -11.04 8.68 -5.70
C LYS A 704 -11.80 10.01 -5.73
N LEU A 705 -11.63 10.78 -6.80
CA LEU A 705 -12.12 12.15 -6.88
C LEU A 705 -13.63 12.24 -7.07
N VAL A 706 -14.27 11.35 -7.84
CA VAL A 706 -15.72 11.43 -8.08
C VAL A 706 -16.52 11.24 -6.79
N PRO A 707 -16.28 10.20 -5.95
CA PRO A 707 -16.96 10.09 -4.65
C PRO A 707 -16.66 11.26 -3.71
N ALA A 708 -15.42 11.76 -3.68
CA ALA A 708 -15.03 12.88 -2.83
C ALA A 708 -15.71 14.20 -3.25
N VAL A 709 -15.75 14.52 -4.55
CA VAL A 709 -16.42 15.71 -5.09
C VAL A 709 -17.93 15.62 -4.94
N LEU A 710 -18.54 14.45 -5.18
CA LEU A 710 -19.97 14.23 -4.93
C LEU A 710 -20.32 14.44 -3.45
N LEU A 711 -19.52 13.89 -2.52
CA LEU A 711 -19.69 14.10 -1.09
C LEU A 711 -19.56 15.61 -0.73
N LEU A 712 -18.53 16.28 -1.25
CA LEU A 712 -18.27 17.71 -1.01
C LEU A 712 -19.46 18.57 -1.45
N VAL A 713 -19.94 18.38 -2.69
CA VAL A 713 -21.05 19.13 -3.27
C VAL A 713 -22.37 18.84 -2.55
N CYS A 714 -22.69 17.57 -2.30
CA CYS A 714 -23.92 17.19 -1.60
C CYS A 714 -23.95 17.74 -0.16
N VAL A 715 -22.85 17.59 0.60
CA VAL A 715 -22.74 18.13 1.97
C VAL A 715 -22.86 19.65 1.97
N HIS A 716 -22.26 20.35 1.00
CA HIS A 716 -22.35 21.80 0.89
C HIS A 716 -23.78 22.28 0.56
N LEU A 717 -24.43 21.67 -0.44
CA LEU A 717 -25.81 22.00 -0.83
C LEU A 717 -26.82 21.70 0.28
N LEU A 718 -26.69 20.57 0.98
CA LEU A 718 -27.52 20.24 2.15
C LEU A 718 -27.32 21.25 3.29
N SER A 719 -26.09 21.70 3.53
CA SER A 719 -25.82 22.73 4.54
C SER A 719 -26.43 24.08 4.16
N LEU A 720 -26.31 24.52 2.90
CA LEU A 720 -26.96 25.74 2.43
C LEU A 720 -28.49 25.65 2.48
N ARG A 721 -29.08 24.48 2.22
CA ARG A 721 -30.53 24.24 2.39
C ARG A 721 -30.94 24.34 3.86
N GLY A 722 -30.24 23.65 4.77
CA GLY A 722 -30.51 23.71 6.22
C GLY A 722 -30.40 25.13 6.79
N LEU A 723 -29.42 25.91 6.32
CA LEU A 723 -29.22 27.29 6.73
C LEU A 723 -30.30 28.26 6.19
N ARG A 724 -30.95 27.93 5.06
CA ARG A 724 -32.14 28.65 4.57
C ARG A 724 -33.37 28.34 5.42
N GLY A 725 -33.56 27.09 5.84
CA GLY A 725 -34.64 26.70 6.76
C GLY A 725 -34.55 27.40 8.12
N LEU A 726 -33.37 27.38 8.75
CA LEU A 726 -33.10 28.09 10.00
C LEU A 726 -33.34 29.61 9.92
N ARG A 727 -33.28 30.22 8.74
CA ARG A 727 -33.62 31.64 8.52
C ARG A 727 -35.13 31.90 8.43
N ARG A 728 -35.92 30.89 8.05
CA ARG A 728 -37.38 30.94 7.94
C ARG A 728 -38.08 30.51 9.24
N GLY A 729 -37.38 29.76 10.10
CA GLY A 729 -37.95 29.12 11.28
C GLY A 729 -38.35 27.66 11.06
N GLU A 730 -37.82 27.01 10.01
CA GLU A 730 -37.92 25.58 9.72
C GLU A 730 -36.87 24.76 10.52
#